data_AF-A0A2N4XG89-F1
#
_entry.id   AF-A0A2N4XG89-F1
#
_cell.length_a   1.000
_cell.length_b   1.000
_cell.length_c   1.000
_cell.angle_alpha   90.00
_cell.angle_beta   90.00
_cell.angle_gamma   90.00
#
_symmetry.space_group_name_H-M   'P 1'
#
loop_
_entity.id
_entity.type
_entity.pdbx_description
1 polymer ?
#
loop_
_entity_poly.entity_id
_entity_poly.type
_entity_poly.pdbx_seq_one_letter_code
_entity_poly.pdbx_strand_id
1 'polypeptide(L)'
;MNNFKRLNNIVGWAIFAISLISYTLTVEPTASFWDCGEFIACAYKLQVPHPAGAPLFLLIGRMASLLAGSDVTKVALMINMVSVIASAFTILFMFWTISLLARKVFGKKGEELNSSEIILVLGASAVGSLVYAFSDSFWFSAVEAEVYGMSSFFTAIVVWAAFRWELIEDESDANRWLIFIAYLVGLSIGVHLLNLVTIPALALIYYYKKTKKVTWKGGIIAFLIGMVVLGIVNVGVITGIPSLAFSFEKLFVNVFGLPFSSGSLFFVVFLVGVLAYAIFYTNKKGLVVANTALVSFAFILIGYSSYTIALIRSNYNPPINENNPSNVLTYVSYLKREQYGSRPLLYGPVFTGKLESIENGDPIYKIGKDKYEVYDHKPNYIWGPNSESLLPRMWSTDANHQAVYRQEMGLSPEQKPTLITNVMYMFKRQMGYMYWRYFTWNFWGRSSDIEGAGPTNIFESKSALPPAVKENRARTNFFGLPVILGILGLLYHYFRRERDALVLFLLFLFTGLALVVFLNAPPIEPRERDYIYVGSFYIWAIWIGLGVMGLFDYVFKFIKNVQSRAIASTAVGLVVPLIMLPQAWRGHDRSNRYHQIDFAKNLLNSCDKDAILFTGGDNDTFPLWYVQEVEGFRTDVRVCNLSLLGTDWYCEQMKRKTYESDPLPITFSTDQLLSGVNDQIPFVERLQAPINLKEFLELVKKNDPAIQIPLTTGESINSLPSDSLFLTYNVEDVKKLGFVAKQYEPYLNGQMVWNIGKRDLLKNDLMQLEMIAQNNWKRPIYFAGTLASDNYLNLREYMQLEGYAYRLMPFKVADGEDGFVNTDVMYEKMLKKMTWREMNNPKVYYDSETYLKVPIITARLAFLRLTDQLIREGKKDKAKEVLDYANRVLPDAAIPYDQLCTNYVMYYFEVGDPKKAMEIAEVITKRADENLAYFTEKANRTSAEWMPDNVQQFIEISLRNLQIISNVCNRNGQEAAAKKYEAIYNKHYSRLSR
;
A
#
# COMPACT_ATOMS: atom_id res chain seq x y z
N MET A 1 -13.48 -41.29 -29.89
CA MET A 1 -13.08 -39.92 -30.28
C MET A 1 -12.55 -39.22 -29.04
N ASN A 2 -11.26 -38.85 -29.05
CA ASN A 2 -10.54 -38.35 -27.88
C ASN A 2 -11.00 -36.93 -27.53
N ASN A 3 -11.69 -36.77 -26.40
CA ASN A 3 -12.42 -35.55 -26.04
C ASN A 3 -11.56 -34.53 -25.25
N PHE A 4 -10.23 -34.61 -25.33
CA PHE A 4 -9.32 -33.81 -24.50
C PHE A 4 -9.60 -32.32 -24.58
N LYS A 5 -9.78 -31.76 -25.80
CA LYS A 5 -10.04 -30.33 -25.98
C LYS A 5 -11.28 -29.87 -25.21
N ARG A 6 -12.37 -30.66 -25.28
CA ARG A 6 -13.61 -30.36 -24.56
C ARG A 6 -13.42 -30.49 -23.05
N LEU A 7 -12.77 -31.56 -22.58
CA LEU A 7 -12.50 -31.77 -21.17
C LEU A 7 -11.60 -30.67 -20.59
N ASN A 8 -10.52 -30.31 -21.28
CA ASN A 8 -9.64 -29.22 -20.91
C ASN A 8 -10.38 -27.88 -20.78
N ASN A 9 -11.34 -27.61 -21.67
CA ASN A 9 -12.15 -26.39 -21.57
C ASN A 9 -13.15 -26.47 -20.42
N ILE A 10 -13.87 -27.58 -20.25
CA ILE A 10 -14.84 -27.76 -19.17
C ILE A 10 -14.15 -27.66 -17.81
N VAL A 11 -13.04 -28.38 -17.60
CA VAL A 11 -12.31 -28.36 -16.33
C VAL A 11 -11.70 -26.97 -16.10
N GLY A 12 -11.12 -26.33 -17.12
CA GLY A 12 -10.63 -24.95 -16.98
C GLY A 12 -11.71 -23.99 -16.51
N TRP A 13 -12.88 -24.01 -17.13
CA TRP A 13 -14.02 -23.19 -16.72
C TRP A 13 -14.60 -23.59 -15.35
N ALA A 14 -14.54 -24.86 -14.97
CA ALA A 14 -14.91 -25.29 -13.63
C ALA A 14 -13.95 -24.73 -12.56
N ILE A 15 -12.64 -24.72 -12.84
CA ILE A 15 -11.62 -24.12 -11.96
C ILE A 15 -11.81 -22.60 -11.87
N PHE A 16 -12.13 -21.95 -13.00
CA PHE A 16 -12.55 -20.54 -13.02
C PHE A 16 -13.79 -20.29 -12.14
N ALA A 17 -14.80 -21.15 -12.22
CA ALA A 17 -16.00 -21.01 -11.41
C ALA A 17 -15.69 -21.19 -9.91
N ILE A 18 -14.82 -22.14 -9.55
CA ILE A 18 -14.38 -22.34 -8.16
C ILE A 18 -13.67 -21.08 -7.63
N SER A 19 -12.72 -20.52 -8.38
CA SER A 19 -12.02 -19.30 -7.94
C SER A 19 -12.96 -18.10 -7.88
N LEU A 20 -13.81 -17.91 -8.90
CA LEU A 20 -14.80 -16.84 -8.94
C LEU A 20 -15.74 -16.90 -7.74
N ILE A 21 -16.30 -18.07 -7.41
CA ILE A 21 -17.21 -18.25 -6.28
C ILE A 21 -16.47 -17.98 -4.97
N SER A 22 -15.28 -18.55 -4.77
CA SER A 22 -14.49 -18.32 -3.55
C SER A 22 -14.21 -16.83 -3.33
N TYR A 23 -13.70 -16.14 -4.35
CA TYR A 23 -13.38 -14.71 -4.25
C TYR A 23 -14.62 -13.84 -4.09
N THR A 24 -15.73 -14.16 -4.77
CA THR A 24 -16.99 -13.43 -4.61
C THR A 24 -17.55 -13.56 -3.19
N LEU A 25 -17.45 -14.75 -2.58
CA LEU A 25 -17.94 -14.98 -1.23
C LEU A 25 -17.10 -14.29 -0.15
N THR A 26 -15.83 -13.99 -0.46
CA THR A 26 -14.89 -13.35 0.46
C THR A 26 -14.56 -11.90 0.11
N VAL A 27 -15.23 -11.31 -0.90
CA VAL A 27 -14.93 -9.95 -1.39
C VAL A 27 -15.28 -8.90 -0.34
N GLU A 28 -14.45 -7.87 -0.22
CA GLU A 28 -14.76 -6.70 0.60
C GLU A 28 -16.04 -6.02 0.06
N PRO A 29 -17.06 -5.75 0.89
CA PRO A 29 -18.30 -5.13 0.42
C PRO A 29 -18.17 -3.62 0.22
N THR A 30 -17.13 -3.00 0.80
CA THR A 30 -16.89 -1.56 0.76
C THR A 30 -15.45 -1.23 0.34
N ALA A 31 -15.01 0.02 0.48
CA ALA A 31 -13.61 0.36 0.22
C ALA A 31 -12.74 -0.07 1.41
N SER A 32 -11.73 -0.90 1.15
CA SER A 32 -10.68 -1.24 2.12
C SER A 32 -9.71 -0.07 2.32
N PHE A 33 -8.83 -0.21 3.33
CA PHE A 33 -7.72 0.71 3.58
C PHE A 33 -6.69 0.70 2.43
N TRP A 34 -5.72 1.61 2.49
CA TRP A 34 -4.77 1.91 1.42
C TRP A 34 -5.47 2.43 0.16
N ASP A 35 -4.90 2.15 -1.00
CA ASP A 35 -5.22 2.81 -2.27
C ASP A 35 -6.64 2.52 -2.78
N CYS A 36 -7.31 1.48 -2.25
CA CYS A 36 -8.66 1.08 -2.65
C CYS A 36 -9.70 2.21 -2.58
N GLY A 37 -9.70 3.00 -1.50
CA GLY A 37 -10.63 4.13 -1.34
C GLY A 37 -10.45 5.18 -2.45
N GLU A 38 -9.20 5.50 -2.78
CA GLU A 38 -8.85 6.44 -3.83
C GLU A 38 -9.16 5.86 -5.22
N PHE A 39 -8.75 4.61 -5.51
CA PHE A 39 -9.02 3.97 -6.81
C PHE A 39 -10.52 3.87 -7.08
N ILE A 40 -11.33 3.52 -6.09
CA ILE A 40 -12.79 3.47 -6.22
C ILE A 40 -13.36 4.86 -6.48
N ALA A 41 -12.95 5.87 -5.72
CA ALA A 41 -13.39 7.26 -5.90
C ALA A 41 -13.01 7.82 -7.29
N CYS A 42 -11.78 7.54 -7.72
CA CYS A 42 -11.26 7.93 -9.02
C CYS A 42 -11.94 7.18 -10.16
N ALA A 43 -12.18 5.88 -10.04
CA ALA A 43 -12.91 5.11 -11.05
C ALA A 43 -14.36 5.58 -11.18
N TYR A 44 -15.04 5.83 -10.05
CA TYR A 44 -16.44 6.27 -10.06
C TYR A 44 -16.63 7.59 -10.82
N LYS A 45 -15.74 8.58 -10.66
CA LYS A 45 -15.87 9.91 -11.30
C LYS A 45 -14.88 10.19 -12.43
N LEU A 46 -14.10 9.18 -12.82
CA LEU A 46 -12.95 9.32 -13.74
C LEU A 46 -12.01 10.45 -13.30
N GLN A 47 -11.52 10.38 -12.05
CA GLN A 47 -10.57 11.34 -11.49
C GLN A 47 -9.13 10.83 -11.69
N VAL A 48 -8.13 11.56 -11.19
CA VAL A 48 -6.71 11.23 -11.39
C VAL A 48 -6.08 10.82 -10.06
N PRO A 49 -5.81 9.52 -9.83
CA PRO A 49 -5.20 9.04 -8.61
C PRO A 49 -3.67 9.16 -8.66
N HIS A 50 -3.03 8.76 -7.57
CA HIS A 50 -1.58 8.76 -7.45
C HIS A 50 -0.85 8.05 -8.62
N PRO A 51 0.33 8.53 -9.04
CA PRO A 51 1.12 7.92 -10.10
C PRO A 51 1.50 6.45 -9.81
N ALA A 52 1.33 5.52 -10.75
CA ALA A 52 1.18 5.74 -12.20
C ALA A 52 -0.28 5.82 -12.69
N GLY A 53 -1.28 5.87 -11.83
CA GLY A 53 -2.66 6.20 -12.21
C GLY A 53 -3.57 5.06 -12.65
N ALA A 54 -3.02 3.96 -13.17
CA ALA A 54 -3.77 2.78 -13.63
C ALA A 54 -5.03 3.09 -14.48
N PRO A 55 -4.92 3.92 -15.54
CA PRO A 55 -6.06 4.47 -16.27
C PRO A 55 -7.01 3.42 -16.89
N LEU A 56 -6.49 2.27 -17.35
CA LEU A 56 -7.32 1.20 -17.88
C LEU A 56 -8.14 0.53 -16.77
N PHE A 57 -7.54 0.34 -15.59
CA PHE A 57 -8.26 -0.16 -14.42
C PHE A 57 -9.39 0.79 -14.03
N LEU A 58 -9.15 2.10 -14.01
CA LEU A 58 -10.18 3.11 -13.73
C LEU A 58 -11.32 3.10 -14.74
N LEU A 59 -11.03 2.96 -16.03
CA LEU A 59 -12.07 2.89 -17.08
C LEU A 59 -12.95 1.65 -16.92
N ILE A 60 -12.36 0.50 -16.61
CA ILE A 60 -13.11 -0.74 -16.33
C ILE A 60 -13.91 -0.59 -15.04
N GLY A 61 -13.32 -0.01 -13.99
CA GLY A 61 -13.99 0.30 -12.73
C GLY A 61 -15.18 1.24 -12.93
N ARG A 62 -15.05 2.27 -13.77
CA ARG A 62 -16.17 3.15 -14.12
C ARG A 62 -17.32 2.37 -14.74
N MET A 63 -17.04 1.49 -15.70
CA MET A 63 -18.08 0.64 -16.31
C MET A 63 -18.75 -0.25 -15.26
N ALA A 64 -17.98 -0.88 -14.38
CA ALA A 64 -18.50 -1.72 -13.31
C ALA A 64 -19.36 -0.94 -12.32
N SER A 65 -18.97 0.29 -11.97
CA SER A 65 -19.72 1.15 -11.06
C SER A 65 -21.14 1.45 -11.53
N LEU A 66 -21.39 1.45 -12.84
CA LEU A 66 -22.74 1.67 -13.40
C LEU A 66 -23.71 0.54 -13.03
N LEU A 67 -23.20 -0.66 -12.71
CA LEU A 67 -24.01 -1.81 -12.28
C LEU A 67 -24.57 -1.63 -10.86
N ALA A 68 -24.08 -0.65 -10.10
CA ALA A 68 -24.65 -0.28 -8.80
C ALA A 68 -26.04 0.38 -8.92
N GLY A 69 -26.42 0.83 -10.13
CA GLY A 69 -27.70 1.50 -10.36
C GLY A 69 -27.81 2.80 -9.57
N SER A 70 -28.93 2.99 -8.87
CA SER A 70 -29.15 4.17 -8.01
C SER A 70 -28.56 4.04 -6.60
N ASP A 71 -28.06 2.86 -6.23
CA ASP A 71 -27.55 2.58 -4.88
C ASP A 71 -26.03 2.78 -4.85
N VAL A 72 -25.61 4.02 -4.53
CA VAL A 72 -24.19 4.39 -4.51
C VAL A 72 -23.36 3.59 -3.51
N THR A 73 -23.98 3.01 -2.48
CA THR A 73 -23.29 2.18 -1.48
C THR A 73 -22.76 0.86 -2.07
N LYS A 74 -23.28 0.44 -3.23
CA LYS A 74 -22.82 -0.76 -3.97
C LYS A 74 -21.69 -0.49 -4.95
N VAL A 75 -21.31 0.77 -5.18
CA VAL A 75 -20.25 1.13 -6.13
C VAL A 75 -18.92 0.46 -5.78
N ALA A 76 -18.55 0.46 -4.49
CA ALA A 76 -17.33 -0.19 -4.03
C ALA A 76 -17.34 -1.70 -4.33
N LEU A 77 -18.42 -2.40 -3.97
CA LEU A 77 -18.59 -3.82 -4.28
C LEU A 77 -18.46 -4.10 -5.79
N MET A 78 -19.11 -3.31 -6.64
CA MET A 78 -19.04 -3.52 -8.09
C MET A 78 -17.63 -3.33 -8.66
N ILE A 79 -16.86 -2.38 -8.12
CA ILE A 79 -15.47 -2.17 -8.51
C ILE A 79 -14.56 -3.26 -7.93
N ASN A 80 -14.74 -3.68 -6.67
CA ASN A 80 -14.02 -4.83 -6.09
C ASN A 80 -14.25 -6.11 -6.93
N MET A 81 -15.45 -6.29 -7.48
CA MET A 81 -15.76 -7.41 -8.37
C MET A 81 -14.94 -7.41 -9.67
N VAL A 82 -14.38 -6.28 -10.11
CA VAL A 82 -13.44 -6.25 -11.25
C VAL A 82 -12.17 -7.04 -10.92
N SER A 83 -11.61 -6.85 -9.72
CA SER A 83 -10.46 -7.62 -9.24
C SER A 83 -10.81 -9.10 -9.08
N VAL A 84 -11.99 -9.43 -8.53
CA VAL A 84 -12.47 -10.81 -8.40
C VAL A 84 -12.53 -11.51 -9.76
N ILE A 85 -13.12 -10.87 -10.77
CA ILE A 85 -13.28 -11.44 -12.11
C ILE A 85 -11.91 -11.59 -12.79
N ALA A 86 -11.06 -10.56 -12.73
CA ALA A 86 -9.72 -10.61 -13.31
C ALA A 86 -8.85 -11.71 -12.66
N SER A 87 -8.91 -11.84 -11.34
CA SER A 87 -8.22 -12.90 -10.61
C SER A 87 -8.76 -14.29 -10.96
N ALA A 88 -10.08 -14.47 -11.13
CA ALA A 88 -10.63 -15.73 -11.62
C ALA A 88 -10.11 -16.09 -13.03
N PHE A 89 -10.02 -15.11 -13.94
CA PHE A 89 -9.40 -15.31 -15.26
C PHE A 89 -7.91 -15.63 -15.18
N THR A 90 -7.18 -15.05 -14.22
CA THR A 90 -5.78 -15.42 -13.95
C THR A 90 -5.66 -16.93 -13.70
N ILE A 91 -6.55 -17.49 -12.89
CA ILE A 91 -6.57 -18.94 -12.59
C ILE A 91 -6.89 -19.76 -13.85
N LEU A 92 -7.84 -19.31 -14.69
CA LEU A 92 -8.18 -19.98 -15.96
C LEU A 92 -6.98 -20.05 -16.92
N PHE A 93 -6.29 -18.92 -17.12
CA PHE A 93 -5.13 -18.86 -18.00
C PHE A 93 -3.92 -19.60 -17.44
N MET A 94 -3.77 -19.65 -16.10
CA MET A 94 -2.81 -20.55 -15.46
C MET A 94 -3.12 -22.01 -15.79
N PHE A 95 -4.37 -22.43 -15.62
CA PHE A 95 -4.80 -23.81 -15.90
C PHE A 95 -4.44 -24.20 -17.34
N TRP A 96 -4.74 -23.35 -18.31
CA TRP A 96 -4.39 -23.62 -19.70
C TRP A 96 -2.89 -23.56 -19.98
N THR A 97 -2.13 -22.73 -19.26
CA THR A 97 -0.67 -22.70 -19.35
C THR A 97 -0.06 -24.02 -18.87
N ILE A 98 -0.48 -24.51 -17.70
CA ILE A 98 -0.03 -25.81 -17.16
C ILE A 98 -0.43 -26.94 -18.11
N SER A 99 -1.65 -26.92 -18.66
CA SER A 99 -2.12 -27.92 -19.62
C SER A 99 -1.30 -27.94 -20.93
N LEU A 100 -0.85 -26.78 -21.41
CA LEU A 100 0.08 -26.69 -22.55
C LEU A 100 1.43 -27.29 -22.21
N LEU A 101 2.03 -26.88 -21.09
CA LEU A 101 3.34 -27.35 -20.64
C LEU A 101 3.35 -28.86 -20.36
N ALA A 102 2.35 -29.38 -19.67
CA ALA A 102 2.22 -30.81 -19.38
C ALA A 102 2.14 -31.65 -20.66
N ARG A 103 1.46 -31.16 -21.71
CA ARG A 103 1.47 -31.81 -23.03
C ARG A 103 2.82 -31.74 -23.73
N LYS A 104 3.52 -30.61 -23.61
CA LYS A 104 4.89 -30.47 -24.13
C LYS A 104 5.85 -31.45 -23.45
N VAL A 105 5.67 -31.74 -22.16
CA VAL A 105 6.44 -32.77 -21.44
C VAL A 105 6.20 -34.16 -22.02
N PHE A 106 4.97 -34.50 -22.41
CA PHE A 106 4.69 -35.76 -23.11
C PHE A 106 5.13 -35.77 -24.58
N GLY A 107 5.35 -34.61 -25.19
CA GLY A 107 5.65 -34.48 -26.62
C GLY A 107 4.48 -34.85 -27.54
N LYS A 108 3.24 -34.77 -27.04
CA LYS A 108 2.02 -35.21 -27.75
C LYS A 108 1.04 -34.06 -27.98
N LYS A 109 0.35 -34.08 -29.13
CA LYS A 109 -0.82 -33.23 -29.37
C LYS A 109 -2.00 -33.71 -28.53
N GLY A 110 -2.97 -32.83 -28.28
CA GLY A 110 -4.11 -33.15 -27.41
C GLY A 110 -4.97 -34.34 -27.89
N GLU A 111 -5.00 -34.58 -29.20
CA GLU A 111 -5.77 -35.67 -29.83
C GLU A 111 -5.09 -37.04 -29.65
N GLU A 112 -3.77 -37.03 -29.39
CA GLU A 112 -2.91 -38.22 -29.27
C GLU A 112 -2.81 -38.74 -27.82
N LEU A 113 -3.35 -38.00 -26.85
CA LEU A 113 -3.27 -38.35 -25.43
C LEU A 113 -4.19 -39.54 -25.10
N ASN A 114 -3.69 -40.55 -24.41
CA ASN A 114 -4.55 -41.61 -23.89
C ASN A 114 -5.30 -41.16 -22.62
N SER A 115 -6.25 -41.97 -22.13
CA SER A 115 -7.08 -41.63 -20.97
C SER A 115 -6.27 -41.30 -19.71
N SER A 116 -5.19 -42.04 -19.41
CA SER A 116 -4.34 -41.76 -18.26
C SER A 116 -3.55 -40.45 -18.40
N GLU A 117 -3.07 -40.14 -19.60
CA GLU A 117 -2.37 -38.89 -19.89
C GLU A 117 -3.33 -37.70 -19.80
N ILE A 118 -4.56 -37.85 -20.28
CA ILE A 118 -5.63 -36.83 -20.12
C ILE A 118 -5.87 -36.55 -18.64
N ILE A 119 -6.02 -37.60 -17.81
CA ILE A 119 -6.21 -37.45 -16.35
C ILE A 119 -5.04 -36.70 -15.73
N LEU A 120 -3.79 -37.07 -16.07
CA LEU A 120 -2.60 -36.41 -15.54
C LEU A 120 -2.49 -34.94 -15.94
N VAL A 121 -2.73 -34.61 -17.23
CA VAL A 121 -2.68 -33.22 -17.70
C VAL A 121 -3.72 -32.36 -16.99
N LEU A 122 -4.96 -32.84 -16.90
CA LEU A 122 -6.04 -32.11 -16.22
C LEU A 122 -5.80 -32.02 -14.71
N GLY A 123 -5.29 -33.09 -14.10
CA GLY A 123 -4.94 -33.14 -12.67
C GLY A 123 -3.81 -32.18 -12.30
N ALA A 124 -2.70 -32.21 -13.05
CA ALA A 124 -1.59 -31.27 -12.90
C ALA A 124 -2.05 -29.81 -13.03
N SER A 125 -2.88 -29.54 -14.03
CA SER A 125 -3.42 -28.20 -14.28
C SER A 125 -4.36 -27.74 -13.16
N ALA A 126 -5.25 -28.61 -12.68
CA ALA A 126 -6.15 -28.29 -11.58
C ALA A 126 -5.39 -28.04 -10.26
N VAL A 127 -4.39 -28.87 -9.93
CA VAL A 127 -3.61 -28.74 -8.70
C VAL A 127 -2.84 -27.43 -8.67
N GLY A 128 -2.05 -27.12 -9.71
CA GLY A 128 -1.27 -25.88 -9.73
C GLY A 128 -2.15 -24.63 -9.68
N SER A 129 -3.24 -24.62 -10.44
CA SER A 129 -4.18 -23.49 -10.47
C SER A 129 -4.93 -23.28 -9.15
N LEU A 130 -5.38 -24.34 -8.48
CA LEU A 130 -6.06 -24.21 -7.19
C LEU A 130 -5.09 -23.84 -6.05
N VAL A 131 -3.84 -24.31 -6.10
CA VAL A 131 -2.82 -23.91 -5.12
C VAL A 131 -2.54 -22.41 -5.20
N TYR A 132 -2.41 -21.85 -6.41
CA TYR A 132 -2.29 -20.41 -6.57
C TYR A 132 -3.58 -19.68 -6.21
N ALA A 133 -4.74 -20.24 -6.54
CA ALA A 133 -6.01 -19.62 -6.20
C ALA A 133 -6.19 -19.42 -4.69
N PHE A 134 -5.61 -20.31 -3.88
CA PHE A 134 -5.71 -20.29 -2.43
C PHE A 134 -4.41 -19.88 -1.72
N SER A 135 -3.45 -19.27 -2.44
CA SER A 135 -2.24 -18.74 -1.84
C SER A 135 -2.46 -17.35 -1.24
N ASP A 136 -1.89 -17.10 -0.06
CA ASP A 136 -2.09 -15.91 0.79
C ASP A 136 -2.07 -14.58 -0.01
N SER A 137 -0.94 -14.25 -0.62
CA SER A 137 -0.73 -12.94 -1.27
C SER A 137 -1.64 -12.70 -2.47
N PHE A 138 -1.93 -13.75 -3.24
CA PHE A 138 -2.79 -13.65 -4.42
C PHE A 138 -4.26 -13.51 -4.04
N TRP A 139 -4.75 -14.28 -3.06
CA TRP A 139 -6.13 -14.19 -2.61
C TRP A 139 -6.38 -12.82 -1.98
N PHE A 140 -5.47 -12.28 -1.16
CA PHE A 140 -5.59 -10.93 -0.59
C PHE A 140 -5.86 -9.87 -1.68
N SER A 141 -5.11 -9.93 -2.79
CA SER A 141 -5.27 -9.00 -3.92
C SER A 141 -6.51 -9.27 -4.79
N ALA A 142 -7.12 -10.46 -4.68
CA ALA A 142 -8.26 -10.86 -5.50
C ALA A 142 -9.60 -10.32 -4.99
N VAL A 143 -9.65 -9.82 -3.75
CA VAL A 143 -10.90 -9.50 -3.02
C VAL A 143 -11.07 -8.01 -2.72
N GLU A 144 -10.26 -7.15 -3.31
CA GLU A 144 -10.30 -5.69 -3.15
C GLU A 144 -9.95 -4.95 -4.46
N ALA A 145 -10.35 -3.69 -4.58
CA ALA A 145 -10.15 -2.83 -5.76
C ALA A 145 -8.70 -2.34 -5.92
N GLU A 146 -7.77 -3.28 -5.97
CA GLU A 146 -6.35 -3.06 -6.27
C GLU A 146 -5.97 -3.47 -7.69
N VAL A 147 -4.90 -2.87 -8.20
CA VAL A 147 -4.39 -3.12 -9.57
C VAL A 147 -3.78 -4.52 -9.74
N TYR A 148 -3.39 -5.18 -8.64
CA TYR A 148 -2.61 -6.41 -8.66
C TYR A 148 -3.37 -7.63 -9.19
N GLY A 149 -4.68 -7.73 -8.96
CA GLY A 149 -5.51 -8.81 -9.54
C GLY A 149 -5.55 -8.73 -11.07
N MET A 150 -5.78 -7.53 -11.61
CA MET A 150 -5.78 -7.28 -13.06
C MET A 150 -4.38 -7.38 -13.68
N SER A 151 -3.35 -6.92 -12.98
CA SER A 151 -1.94 -7.10 -13.36
C SER A 151 -1.57 -8.59 -13.51
N SER A 152 -2.02 -9.42 -12.57
CA SER A 152 -1.83 -10.87 -12.62
C SER A 152 -2.57 -11.49 -13.81
N PHE A 153 -3.77 -11.00 -14.14
CA PHE A 153 -4.51 -11.45 -15.32
C PHE A 153 -3.73 -11.18 -16.61
N PHE A 154 -3.22 -9.96 -16.80
CA PHE A 154 -2.43 -9.61 -17.98
C PHE A 154 -1.15 -10.47 -18.09
N THR A 155 -0.49 -10.71 -16.95
CA THR A 155 0.67 -11.61 -16.90
C THR A 155 0.29 -13.03 -17.33
N ALA A 156 -0.81 -13.58 -16.79
CA ALA A 156 -1.26 -14.94 -17.10
C ALA A 156 -1.68 -15.11 -18.57
N ILE A 157 -2.45 -14.19 -19.13
CA ILE A 157 -2.89 -14.25 -20.53
C ILE A 157 -1.72 -14.04 -21.50
N VAL A 158 -0.75 -13.18 -21.19
CA VAL A 158 0.45 -12.97 -22.03
C VAL A 158 1.35 -14.20 -22.03
N VAL A 159 1.62 -14.79 -20.86
CA VAL A 159 2.42 -16.02 -20.75
C VAL A 159 1.71 -17.18 -21.48
N TRP A 160 0.41 -17.33 -21.27
CA TRP A 160 -0.40 -18.32 -22.00
C TRP A 160 -0.34 -18.08 -23.51
N ALA A 161 -0.55 -16.84 -23.95
CA ALA A 161 -0.56 -16.46 -25.37
C ALA A 161 0.80 -16.71 -26.03
N ALA A 162 1.91 -16.51 -25.32
CA ALA A 162 3.25 -16.79 -25.83
C ALA A 162 3.47 -18.31 -26.05
N PHE A 163 3.06 -19.16 -25.10
CA PHE A 163 3.13 -20.61 -25.29
C PHE A 163 2.11 -21.11 -26.33
N ARG A 164 0.96 -20.45 -26.48
CA ARG A 164 0.02 -20.73 -27.58
C ARG A 164 0.61 -20.36 -28.92
N TRP A 165 1.18 -19.17 -29.04
CA TRP A 165 1.90 -18.69 -30.22
C TRP A 165 2.97 -19.67 -30.65
N GLU A 166 3.70 -20.24 -29.69
CA GLU A 166 4.78 -21.19 -29.97
C GLU A 166 4.30 -22.39 -30.81
N LEU A 167 3.08 -22.86 -30.57
CA LEU A 167 2.48 -24.04 -31.20
C LEU A 167 1.82 -23.78 -32.56
N ILE A 168 1.73 -22.52 -33.00
CA ILE A 168 1.10 -22.16 -34.28
C ILE A 168 2.11 -22.35 -35.42
N GLU A 169 1.81 -23.25 -36.35
CA GLU A 169 2.68 -23.56 -37.49
C GLU A 169 2.51 -22.56 -38.64
N ASP A 170 1.29 -22.05 -38.88
CA ASP A 170 1.04 -21.02 -39.89
C ASP A 170 1.67 -19.69 -39.50
N GLU A 171 2.54 -19.16 -40.37
CA GLU A 171 3.31 -17.95 -40.10
C GLU A 171 2.45 -16.69 -40.03
N SER A 172 1.34 -16.63 -40.79
CA SER A 172 0.43 -15.49 -40.78
C SER A 172 -0.31 -15.41 -39.46
N ASP A 173 -0.87 -16.53 -39.02
CA ASP A 173 -1.52 -16.64 -37.71
C ASP A 173 -0.53 -16.43 -36.57
N ALA A 174 0.69 -16.95 -36.67
CA ALA A 174 1.73 -16.68 -35.69
C ALA A 174 2.03 -15.16 -35.56
N ASN A 175 2.09 -14.43 -36.67
CA ASN A 175 2.29 -12.97 -36.63
C ASN A 175 1.12 -12.23 -35.99
N ARG A 176 -0.13 -12.65 -36.24
CA ARG A 176 -1.33 -12.07 -35.60
C ARG A 176 -1.28 -12.22 -34.07
N TRP A 177 -0.81 -13.37 -33.60
CA TRP A 177 -0.64 -13.61 -32.16
C TRP A 177 0.47 -12.77 -31.53
N LEU A 178 1.57 -12.48 -32.25
CA LEU A 178 2.58 -11.53 -31.77
C LEU A 178 2.01 -10.12 -31.60
N ILE A 179 1.21 -9.66 -32.57
CA ILE A 179 0.53 -8.36 -32.50
C ILE A 179 -0.46 -8.34 -31.34
N PHE A 180 -1.20 -9.43 -31.11
CA PHE A 180 -2.10 -9.56 -29.96
C PHE A 180 -1.34 -9.52 -28.63
N ILE A 181 -0.21 -10.21 -28.50
CA ILE A 181 0.65 -10.13 -27.31
C ILE A 181 1.15 -8.71 -27.10
N ALA A 182 1.59 -8.02 -28.17
CA ALA A 182 2.04 -6.63 -28.10
C ALA A 182 0.91 -5.68 -27.66
N TYR A 183 -0.31 -5.90 -28.12
CA TYR A 183 -1.49 -5.16 -27.66
C TYR A 183 -1.78 -5.37 -26.17
N LEU A 184 -1.74 -6.62 -25.71
CA LEU A 184 -1.92 -6.95 -24.29
C LEU A 184 -0.83 -6.32 -23.41
N VAL A 185 0.43 -6.33 -23.89
CA VAL A 185 1.53 -5.62 -23.24
C VAL A 185 1.23 -4.12 -23.15
N GLY A 186 0.80 -3.48 -24.25
CA GLY A 186 0.40 -2.07 -24.25
C GLY A 186 -0.72 -1.76 -23.26
N LEU A 187 -1.80 -2.55 -23.26
CA LEU A 187 -2.92 -2.40 -22.31
C LEU A 187 -2.47 -2.58 -20.86
N SER A 188 -1.59 -3.54 -20.60
CA SER A 188 -1.12 -3.82 -19.24
C SER A 188 -0.39 -2.64 -18.61
N ILE A 189 0.27 -1.78 -19.41
CA ILE A 189 0.90 -0.54 -18.92
C ILE A 189 -0.15 0.36 -18.26
N GLY A 190 -1.36 0.41 -18.84
CA GLY A 190 -2.53 1.13 -18.30
C GLY A 190 -3.10 0.55 -17.01
N VAL A 191 -2.56 -0.56 -16.51
CA VAL A 191 -2.94 -1.20 -15.23
C VAL A 191 -1.75 -1.18 -14.28
N HIS A 192 -0.67 -1.87 -14.65
CA HIS A 192 0.53 -1.99 -13.84
C HIS A 192 1.74 -2.49 -14.68
N LEU A 193 2.95 -2.07 -14.32
CA LEU A 193 4.17 -2.35 -15.12
C LEU A 193 4.73 -3.77 -14.98
N LEU A 194 4.21 -4.58 -14.05
CA LEU A 194 4.72 -5.92 -13.73
C LEU A 194 4.79 -6.85 -14.95
N ASN A 195 3.80 -6.79 -15.84
CA ASN A 195 3.78 -7.65 -17.04
C ASN A 195 5.00 -7.43 -17.95
N LEU A 196 5.59 -6.23 -17.95
CA LEU A 196 6.76 -5.91 -18.78
C LEU A 196 7.98 -6.77 -18.43
N VAL A 197 8.14 -7.17 -17.16
CA VAL A 197 9.30 -7.96 -16.73
C VAL A 197 9.29 -9.39 -17.30
N THR A 198 8.20 -9.81 -17.95
CA THR A 198 8.12 -11.10 -18.64
C THR A 198 8.83 -11.10 -20.00
N ILE A 199 8.96 -9.93 -20.65
CA ILE A 199 9.49 -9.77 -22.03
C ILE A 199 10.83 -10.49 -22.25
N PRO A 200 11.85 -10.37 -21.36
CA PRO A 200 13.13 -11.03 -21.56
C PRO A 200 13.04 -12.56 -21.64
N ALA A 201 12.17 -13.18 -20.84
CA ALA A 201 11.95 -14.62 -20.87
C ALA A 201 11.13 -15.05 -22.10
N LEU A 202 10.14 -14.25 -22.53
CA LEU A 202 9.34 -14.53 -23.73
C LEU A 202 10.16 -14.45 -25.02
N ALA A 203 11.21 -13.61 -25.07
CA ALA A 203 12.14 -13.54 -26.19
C ALA A 203 12.85 -14.89 -26.44
N LEU A 204 13.07 -15.71 -25.40
CA LEU A 204 13.62 -17.05 -25.54
C LEU A 204 12.64 -18.01 -26.22
N ILE A 205 11.33 -17.91 -25.93
CA ILE A 205 10.30 -18.70 -26.62
C ILE A 205 10.35 -18.41 -28.12
N TYR A 206 10.47 -17.12 -28.49
CA TYR A 206 10.65 -16.72 -29.89
C TYR A 206 11.89 -17.35 -30.52
N TYR A 207 13.04 -17.28 -29.84
CA TYR A 207 14.30 -17.86 -30.32
C TYR A 207 14.22 -19.37 -30.51
N TYR A 208 13.67 -20.10 -29.54
CA TYR A 208 13.55 -21.55 -29.58
C TYR A 208 12.61 -22.04 -30.68
N LYS A 209 11.54 -21.29 -30.98
CA LYS A 209 10.66 -21.60 -32.12
C LYS A 209 11.33 -21.35 -33.47
N LYS A 210 11.97 -20.20 -33.63
CA LYS A 210 12.44 -19.73 -34.95
C LYS A 210 13.78 -20.32 -35.38
N THR A 211 14.55 -20.85 -34.45
CA THR A 211 15.91 -21.34 -34.72
C THR A 211 15.96 -22.86 -34.81
N LYS A 212 16.47 -23.39 -35.93
CA LYS A 212 16.66 -24.85 -36.12
C LYS A 212 17.73 -25.45 -35.19
N LYS A 213 18.80 -24.69 -34.89
CA LYS A 213 19.92 -25.10 -34.02
C LYS A 213 20.02 -24.18 -32.81
N VAL A 214 19.46 -24.62 -31.69
CA VAL A 214 19.52 -23.87 -30.42
C VAL A 214 20.93 -23.94 -29.84
N THR A 215 21.47 -22.79 -29.44
CA THR A 215 22.79 -22.66 -28.80
C THR A 215 22.68 -21.79 -27.55
N TRP A 216 23.60 -21.97 -26.59
CA TRP A 216 23.65 -21.15 -25.38
C TRP A 216 23.93 -19.66 -25.72
N LYS A 217 24.84 -19.39 -26.66
CA LYS A 217 25.14 -18.03 -27.14
C LYS A 217 23.90 -17.35 -27.73
N GLY A 218 23.17 -18.07 -28.59
CA GLY A 218 21.93 -17.56 -29.18
C GLY A 218 20.84 -17.30 -28.14
N GLY A 219 20.73 -18.15 -27.12
CA GLY A 219 19.84 -17.93 -25.98
C GLY A 219 20.19 -16.65 -25.22
N ILE A 220 21.47 -16.42 -24.89
CA ILE A 220 21.92 -15.19 -24.22
C ILE A 220 21.61 -13.96 -25.08
N ILE A 221 21.89 -14.01 -26.38
CA ILE A 221 21.59 -12.89 -27.29
C ILE A 221 20.09 -12.60 -27.31
N ALA A 222 19.24 -13.63 -27.42
CA ALA A 222 17.79 -13.46 -27.41
C ALA A 222 17.29 -12.84 -26.10
N PHE A 223 17.82 -13.30 -24.96
CA PHE A 223 17.53 -12.71 -23.66
C PHE A 223 17.95 -11.23 -23.58
N LEU A 224 19.17 -10.88 -24.03
CA LEU A 224 19.65 -9.50 -24.07
C LEU A 224 18.81 -8.61 -24.99
N ILE A 225 18.37 -9.13 -26.15
CA ILE A 225 17.42 -8.42 -27.03
C ILE A 225 16.11 -8.18 -26.27
N GLY A 226 15.59 -9.17 -25.55
CA GLY A 226 14.41 -9.01 -24.72
C GLY A 226 14.58 -7.95 -23.62
N MET A 227 15.75 -7.88 -22.98
CA MET A 227 16.09 -6.80 -22.04
C MET A 227 16.13 -5.42 -22.70
N VAL A 228 16.65 -5.32 -23.93
CA VAL A 228 16.62 -4.08 -24.71
C VAL A 228 15.18 -3.68 -25.05
N VAL A 229 14.34 -4.62 -25.46
CA VAL A 229 12.91 -4.34 -25.72
C VAL A 229 12.20 -3.87 -24.45
N LEU A 230 12.45 -4.52 -23.31
CA LEU A 230 11.95 -4.06 -22.01
C LEU A 230 12.39 -2.61 -21.72
N GLY A 231 13.67 -2.27 -21.94
CA GLY A 231 14.18 -0.91 -21.79
C GLY A 231 13.53 0.10 -22.73
N ILE A 232 13.32 -0.28 -24.00
CA ILE A 232 12.63 0.55 -25.01
C ILE A 232 11.18 0.81 -24.58
N VAL A 233 10.45 -0.19 -24.08
CA VAL A 233 9.08 0.02 -23.62
C VAL A 233 9.07 0.85 -22.34
N ASN A 234 9.84 0.46 -21.32
CA ASN A 234 9.80 1.08 -20.00
C ASN A 234 10.31 2.53 -20.00
N VAL A 235 11.42 2.80 -20.70
CA VAL A 235 12.03 4.14 -20.74
C VAL A 235 11.67 4.86 -22.03
N GLY A 236 11.75 4.20 -23.19
CA GLY A 236 11.49 4.84 -24.48
C GLY A 236 10.01 5.19 -24.70
N VAL A 237 9.09 4.26 -24.44
CA VAL A 237 7.65 4.47 -24.70
C VAL A 237 7.00 5.24 -23.55
N ILE A 238 7.09 4.73 -22.32
CA ILE A 238 6.30 5.26 -21.19
C ILE A 238 6.72 6.68 -20.82
N THR A 239 8.02 6.97 -20.74
CA THR A 239 8.52 8.29 -20.33
C THR A 239 9.21 9.05 -21.47
N GLY A 240 9.83 8.35 -22.42
CA GLY A 240 10.58 8.92 -23.52
C GLY A 240 9.69 9.61 -24.57
N ILE A 241 8.61 8.98 -25.04
CA ILE A 241 7.68 9.60 -26.01
C ILE A 241 7.08 10.89 -25.44
N PRO A 242 6.53 10.93 -24.21
CA PRO A 242 6.08 12.19 -23.60
C PRO A 242 7.19 13.23 -23.42
N SER A 243 8.40 12.81 -23.05
CA SER A 243 9.55 13.74 -22.91
C SER A 243 9.97 14.35 -24.25
N LEU A 244 9.92 13.57 -25.34
CA LEU A 244 10.13 14.06 -26.69
C LEU A 244 9.01 15.03 -27.10
N ALA A 245 7.76 14.70 -26.80
CA ALA A 245 6.64 15.61 -27.03
C ALA A 245 6.86 16.97 -26.32
N PHE A 246 7.33 16.96 -25.07
CA PHE A 246 7.70 18.20 -24.37
C PHE A 246 8.88 18.94 -25.01
N SER A 247 9.83 18.22 -25.62
CA SER A 247 10.95 18.86 -26.33
C SER A 247 10.48 19.60 -27.58
N PHE A 248 9.55 19.00 -28.34
CA PHE A 248 8.86 19.68 -29.46
C PHE A 248 7.99 20.84 -28.98
N GLU A 249 7.27 20.65 -27.88
CA GLU A 249 6.48 21.68 -27.22
C GLU A 249 7.33 22.93 -26.93
N LYS A 250 8.46 22.74 -26.25
CA LYS A 250 9.40 23.84 -25.97
C LYS A 250 9.92 24.51 -27.24
N LEU A 251 10.26 23.74 -28.27
CA LEU A 251 10.75 24.30 -29.54
C LEU A 251 9.67 25.21 -30.17
N PHE A 252 8.45 24.73 -30.27
CA PHE A 252 7.37 25.45 -30.95
C PHE A 252 6.94 26.69 -30.17
N VAL A 253 6.83 26.59 -28.85
CA VAL A 253 6.41 27.72 -28.00
C VAL A 253 7.56 28.71 -27.83
N ASN A 254 8.72 28.28 -27.33
CA ASN A 254 9.79 29.20 -26.94
C ASN A 254 10.59 29.75 -28.13
N VAL A 255 10.70 29.00 -29.24
CA VAL A 255 11.50 29.42 -30.40
C VAL A 255 10.62 29.95 -31.53
N PHE A 256 9.54 29.26 -31.87
CA PHE A 256 8.64 29.70 -32.96
C PHE A 256 7.53 30.65 -32.50
N GLY A 257 7.34 30.85 -31.19
CA GLY A 257 6.32 31.76 -30.65
C GLY A 257 4.89 31.28 -30.87
N LEU A 258 4.68 29.97 -31.03
CA LEU A 258 3.36 29.38 -31.21
C LEU A 258 2.64 29.19 -29.86
N PRO A 259 1.29 29.09 -29.86
CA PRO A 259 0.54 28.81 -28.63
C PRO A 259 0.94 27.49 -27.96
N PHE A 260 0.72 27.40 -26.64
CA PHE A 260 0.88 26.17 -25.88
C PHE A 260 0.10 25.00 -26.49
N SER A 261 0.62 23.79 -26.31
CA SER A 261 0.20 22.51 -26.90
C SER A 261 0.48 22.33 -28.40
N SER A 262 0.96 23.35 -29.11
CA SER A 262 1.18 23.27 -30.57
C SER A 262 2.28 22.25 -30.95
N GLY A 263 3.40 22.24 -30.23
CA GLY A 263 4.51 21.31 -30.50
C GLY A 263 4.17 19.88 -30.11
N SER A 264 3.45 19.68 -29.02
CA SER A 264 2.94 18.38 -28.58
C SER A 264 1.99 17.77 -29.62
N LEU A 265 1.04 18.57 -30.13
CA LEU A 265 0.09 18.13 -31.15
C LEU A 265 0.82 17.78 -32.47
N PHE A 266 1.74 18.63 -32.91
CA PHE A 266 2.58 18.35 -34.08
C PHE A 266 3.33 17.03 -33.92
N PHE A 267 3.97 16.81 -32.76
CA PHE A 267 4.73 15.61 -32.48
C PHE A 267 3.87 14.35 -32.55
N VAL A 268 2.65 14.37 -32.00
CA VAL A 268 1.71 13.23 -32.08
C VAL A 268 1.34 12.92 -33.53
N VAL A 269 0.95 13.93 -34.32
CA VAL A 269 0.60 13.76 -35.74
C VAL A 269 1.80 13.26 -36.53
N PHE A 270 2.99 13.82 -36.28
CA PHE A 270 4.24 13.42 -36.90
C PHE A 270 4.59 11.97 -36.58
N LEU A 271 4.53 11.56 -35.30
CA LEU A 271 4.81 10.19 -34.87
C LEU A 271 3.87 9.18 -35.52
N VAL A 272 2.56 9.47 -35.53
CA VAL A 272 1.55 8.63 -36.19
C VAL A 272 1.78 8.57 -37.70
N GLY A 273 2.08 9.70 -38.34
CA GLY A 273 2.36 9.77 -39.77
C GLY A 273 3.60 8.98 -40.18
N VAL A 274 4.70 9.11 -39.43
CA VAL A 274 5.94 8.36 -39.65
C VAL A 274 5.72 6.87 -39.45
N LEU A 275 5.00 6.47 -38.40
CA LEU A 275 4.70 5.07 -38.12
C LEU A 275 3.80 4.46 -39.20
N ALA A 276 2.75 5.16 -39.61
CA ALA A 276 1.86 4.73 -40.69
C ALA A 276 2.60 4.59 -42.01
N TYR A 277 3.45 5.56 -42.37
CA TYR A 277 4.30 5.48 -43.56
C TYR A 277 5.29 4.32 -43.49
N ALA A 278 5.94 4.09 -42.34
CA ALA A 278 6.88 2.99 -42.16
C ALA A 278 6.19 1.61 -42.29
N ILE A 279 4.98 1.46 -41.73
CA ILE A 279 4.16 0.26 -41.89
C ILE A 279 3.79 0.05 -43.37
N PHE A 280 3.29 1.10 -44.03
CA PHE A 280 2.95 1.04 -45.45
C PHE A 280 4.16 0.68 -46.33
N TYR A 281 5.31 1.32 -46.09
CA TYR A 281 6.54 1.10 -46.84
C TYR A 281 7.07 -0.33 -46.66
N THR A 282 7.14 -0.82 -45.42
CA THR A 282 7.60 -2.19 -45.13
C THR A 282 6.66 -3.25 -45.71
N ASN A 283 5.34 -3.01 -45.71
CA ASN A 283 4.37 -3.87 -46.37
C ASN A 283 4.59 -3.90 -47.89
N LYS A 284 4.72 -2.72 -48.53
CA LYS A 284 4.96 -2.60 -49.98
C LYS A 284 6.27 -3.27 -50.42
N LYS A 285 7.29 -3.27 -49.56
CA LYS A 285 8.60 -3.91 -49.82
C LYS A 285 8.65 -5.39 -49.43
N GLY A 286 7.59 -5.96 -48.87
CA GLY A 286 7.56 -7.36 -48.43
C GLY A 286 8.47 -7.65 -47.23
N LEU A 287 8.82 -6.64 -46.42
CA LEU A 287 9.69 -6.79 -45.25
C LEU A 287 8.90 -7.28 -44.03
N VAL A 288 8.49 -8.56 -44.05
CA VAL A 288 7.54 -9.15 -43.09
C VAL A 288 7.93 -8.92 -41.63
N VAL A 289 9.17 -9.24 -41.24
CA VAL A 289 9.62 -9.10 -39.83
C VAL A 289 9.58 -7.64 -39.37
N ALA A 290 10.06 -6.72 -40.21
CA ALA A 290 10.03 -5.30 -39.90
C ALA A 290 8.59 -4.77 -39.81
N ASN A 291 7.71 -5.21 -40.71
CA ASN A 291 6.30 -4.85 -40.70
C ASN A 291 5.61 -5.35 -39.42
N THR A 292 5.77 -6.63 -39.06
CA THR A 292 5.19 -7.19 -37.82
C THR A 292 5.71 -6.47 -36.59
N ALA A 293 6.99 -6.08 -36.55
CA ALA A 293 7.55 -5.31 -35.44
C ALA A 293 6.94 -3.91 -35.34
N LEU A 294 6.78 -3.20 -36.46
CA LEU A 294 6.15 -1.87 -36.49
C LEU A 294 4.67 -1.91 -36.14
N VAL A 295 3.94 -2.93 -36.61
CA VAL A 295 2.52 -3.13 -36.26
C VAL A 295 2.40 -3.49 -34.77
N SER A 296 3.26 -4.38 -34.26
CA SER A 296 3.33 -4.67 -32.82
C SER A 296 3.57 -3.41 -31.99
N PHE A 297 4.51 -2.56 -32.43
CA PHE A 297 4.78 -1.27 -31.78
C PHE A 297 3.56 -0.34 -31.82
N ALA A 298 2.85 -0.26 -32.96
CA ALA A 298 1.61 0.51 -33.07
C ALA A 298 0.54 0.01 -32.07
N PHE A 299 0.38 -1.31 -31.90
CA PHE A 299 -0.56 -1.88 -30.95
C PHE A 299 -0.16 -1.67 -29.49
N ILE A 300 1.15 -1.62 -29.18
CA ILE A 300 1.63 -1.17 -27.85
C ILE A 300 1.17 0.27 -27.60
N LEU A 301 1.35 1.17 -28.58
CA LEU A 301 0.92 2.56 -28.46
C LEU A 301 -0.60 2.71 -28.32
N ILE A 302 -1.38 1.90 -29.06
CA ILE A 302 -2.84 1.86 -28.91
C ILE A 302 -3.22 1.45 -27.49
N GLY A 303 -2.59 0.41 -26.93
CA GLY A 303 -2.83 0.01 -25.54
C GLY A 303 -2.42 1.09 -24.54
N TYR A 304 -1.22 1.67 -24.71
CA TYR A 304 -0.68 2.75 -23.86
C TYR A 304 -1.51 4.04 -23.93
N SER A 305 -2.25 4.26 -25.01
CA SER A 305 -3.11 5.45 -25.19
C SER A 305 -4.14 5.63 -24.08
N SER A 306 -4.45 4.60 -23.28
CA SER A 306 -5.30 4.76 -22.10
C SER A 306 -4.81 5.84 -21.14
N TYR A 307 -3.49 6.09 -21.04
CA TYR A 307 -2.93 7.16 -20.19
C TYR A 307 -3.33 8.58 -20.60
N THR A 308 -3.79 8.77 -21.83
CA THR A 308 -4.35 10.06 -22.25
C THR A 308 -5.55 10.47 -21.39
N ILE A 309 -6.24 9.52 -20.73
CA ILE A 309 -7.33 9.83 -19.80
C ILE A 309 -6.85 10.68 -18.62
N ALA A 310 -5.63 10.46 -18.10
CA ALA A 310 -5.10 11.26 -16.99
C ALA A 310 -4.94 12.73 -17.41
N LEU A 311 -4.35 12.95 -18.58
CA LEU A 311 -4.20 14.28 -19.18
C LEU A 311 -5.56 14.94 -19.45
N ILE A 312 -6.49 14.22 -20.06
CA ILE A 312 -7.83 14.73 -20.39
C ILE A 312 -8.60 15.08 -19.12
N ARG A 313 -8.64 14.18 -18.14
CA ARG A 313 -9.44 14.37 -16.91
C ARG A 313 -8.82 15.42 -16.00
N SER A 314 -7.50 15.49 -15.91
CA SER A 314 -6.81 16.53 -15.13
C SER A 314 -7.17 17.95 -15.62
N ASN A 315 -7.37 18.16 -16.92
CA ASN A 315 -7.82 19.45 -17.48
C ASN A 315 -9.21 19.90 -16.99
N TYR A 316 -10.07 18.98 -16.53
CA TYR A 316 -11.36 19.33 -15.91
C TYR A 316 -11.23 19.66 -14.42
N ASN A 317 -10.01 19.64 -13.87
CA ASN A 317 -9.70 20.01 -12.49
C ASN A 317 -10.54 19.23 -11.45
N PRO A 318 -10.59 17.88 -11.50
CA PRO A 318 -11.39 17.09 -10.58
C PRO A 318 -10.98 17.29 -9.10
N PRO A 319 -11.86 16.94 -8.15
CA PRO A 319 -11.58 16.98 -6.72
C PRO A 319 -10.37 16.14 -6.27
N ILE A 320 -10.17 14.97 -6.86
CA ILE A 320 -8.92 14.19 -6.75
C ILE A 320 -8.14 14.36 -8.06
N ASN A 321 -7.00 15.02 -8.00
CA ASN A 321 -6.20 15.37 -9.18
C ASN A 321 -4.71 15.30 -8.87
N GLU A 322 -4.23 14.12 -8.46
CA GLU A 322 -2.86 13.95 -7.97
C GLU A 322 -1.82 14.38 -9.00
N ASN A 323 -0.85 15.20 -8.55
CA ASN A 323 0.20 15.87 -9.35
C ASN A 323 -0.30 16.76 -10.51
N ASN A 324 -1.61 16.91 -10.71
CA ASN A 324 -2.21 17.74 -11.74
C ASN A 324 -1.55 17.58 -13.15
N PRO A 325 -1.60 16.39 -13.78
CA PRO A 325 -0.98 16.16 -15.09
C PRO A 325 -1.77 16.78 -16.26
N SER A 326 -2.19 18.04 -16.16
CA SER A 326 -3.06 18.74 -17.11
C SER A 326 -2.35 19.24 -18.37
N ASN A 327 -1.02 19.19 -18.42
CA ASN A 327 -0.23 19.56 -19.59
C ASN A 327 0.98 18.63 -19.74
N VAL A 328 1.64 18.64 -20.91
CA VAL A 328 2.74 17.70 -21.22
C VAL A 328 3.90 17.74 -20.21
N LEU A 329 4.21 18.91 -19.63
CA LEU A 329 5.27 19.05 -18.62
C LEU A 329 4.91 18.30 -17.33
N THR A 330 3.74 18.63 -16.74
CA THR A 330 3.23 17.96 -15.54
C THR A 330 2.92 16.47 -15.77
N TYR A 331 2.48 16.11 -16.98
CA TYR A 331 2.21 14.73 -17.38
C TYR A 331 3.50 13.90 -17.48
N VAL A 332 4.60 14.47 -17.98
CA VAL A 332 5.92 13.81 -17.94
C VAL A 332 6.37 13.58 -16.50
N SER A 333 6.21 14.56 -15.62
CA SER A 333 6.55 14.43 -14.20
C SER A 333 5.73 13.33 -13.51
N TYR A 334 4.42 13.29 -13.79
CA TYR A 334 3.50 12.23 -13.34
C TYR A 334 3.96 10.84 -13.77
N LEU A 335 4.26 10.64 -15.06
CA LEU A 335 4.69 9.34 -15.59
C LEU A 335 6.07 8.90 -15.09
N LYS A 336 6.98 9.85 -14.87
CA LYS A 336 8.29 9.60 -14.26
C LYS A 336 8.22 9.35 -12.76
N ARG A 337 7.08 9.68 -12.13
CA ARG A 337 6.83 9.56 -10.69
C ARG A 337 7.88 10.34 -9.87
N GLU A 338 8.22 11.55 -10.33
CA GLU A 338 9.34 12.33 -9.78
C GLU A 338 9.17 12.64 -8.28
N GLN A 339 7.93 12.66 -7.78
CA GLN A 339 7.62 12.88 -6.36
C GLN A 339 8.18 11.83 -5.40
N TYR A 340 8.46 10.60 -5.85
CA TYR A 340 8.99 9.55 -4.96
C TYR A 340 10.52 9.55 -4.86
N GLY A 341 11.19 10.50 -5.52
CA GLY A 341 12.65 10.58 -5.57
C GLY A 341 13.29 9.43 -6.34
N SER A 342 14.58 9.20 -6.09
CA SER A 342 15.36 8.12 -6.72
C SER A 342 16.03 7.22 -5.67
N ARG A 343 16.31 5.97 -6.06
CA ARG A 343 17.02 4.99 -5.23
C ARG A 343 18.26 4.52 -5.98
N PRO A 344 19.44 4.48 -5.35
CA PRO A 344 20.65 4.06 -6.04
C PRO A 344 20.58 2.56 -6.33
N LEU A 345 20.87 2.15 -7.57
CA LEU A 345 20.84 0.74 -7.98
C LEU A 345 22.24 0.16 -8.12
N LEU A 346 22.96 0.53 -9.18
CA LEU A 346 24.28 -0.04 -9.47
C LEU A 346 25.40 0.68 -8.72
N TYR A 347 25.31 1.99 -8.57
CA TYR A 347 26.32 2.83 -7.92
C TYR A 347 25.62 4.05 -7.31
N GLY A 348 26.10 4.50 -6.15
CA GLY A 348 25.54 5.66 -5.45
C GLY A 348 25.85 5.65 -3.94
N PRO A 349 25.23 6.56 -3.17
CA PRO A 349 25.60 6.81 -1.78
C PRO A 349 25.24 5.64 -0.85
N VAL A 350 26.05 5.49 0.20
CA VAL A 350 25.72 4.68 1.38
C VAL A 350 25.22 5.58 2.51
N PHE A 351 24.54 5.01 3.52
CA PHE A 351 23.94 5.79 4.59
C PHE A 351 24.94 6.59 5.45
N THR A 352 26.23 6.21 5.43
CA THR A 352 27.33 6.95 6.08
C THR A 352 27.98 7.99 5.18
N GLY A 353 27.46 8.18 3.96
CA GLY A 353 27.99 9.11 2.97
C GLY A 353 27.82 10.56 3.43
N LYS A 354 28.85 11.38 3.21
CA LYS A 354 28.81 12.81 3.48
C LYS A 354 28.66 13.57 2.17
N LEU A 355 27.71 14.48 2.14
CA LEU A 355 27.53 15.40 1.02
C LEU A 355 28.68 16.43 1.06
N GLU A 356 29.33 16.66 -0.07
CA GLU A 356 30.41 17.63 -0.22
C GLU A 356 29.86 18.96 -0.74
N SER A 357 29.08 18.91 -1.81
CA SER A 357 28.41 20.08 -2.39
C SER A 357 27.13 19.68 -3.13
N ILE A 358 26.31 20.68 -3.46
CA ILE A 358 25.15 20.54 -4.34
C ILE A 358 25.39 21.46 -5.52
N GLU A 359 25.32 20.91 -6.73
CA GLU A 359 25.42 21.66 -7.98
C GLU A 359 24.06 21.73 -8.69
N ASN A 360 23.90 22.72 -9.58
CA ASN A 360 22.71 22.82 -10.42
C ASN A 360 22.73 21.72 -11.49
N GLY A 361 21.75 20.83 -11.45
CA GLY A 361 21.49 19.80 -12.45
C GLY A 361 20.54 20.27 -13.54
N ASP A 362 19.63 19.39 -13.97
CA ASP A 362 18.69 19.67 -15.06
C ASP A 362 17.74 20.83 -14.72
N PRO A 363 17.42 21.72 -15.68
CA PRO A 363 16.48 22.82 -15.47
C PRO A 363 15.06 22.32 -15.20
N ILE A 364 14.41 22.93 -14.22
CA ILE A 364 13.00 22.74 -13.89
C ILE A 364 12.20 23.89 -14.50
N TYR A 365 11.17 23.52 -15.26
CA TYR A 365 10.35 24.46 -16.02
C TYR A 365 9.02 24.73 -15.31
N LYS A 366 8.51 25.95 -15.49
CA LYS A 366 7.12 26.34 -15.25
C LYS A 366 6.47 26.88 -16.52
N ILE A 367 5.15 26.93 -16.54
CA ILE A 367 4.38 27.61 -17.58
C ILE A 367 4.36 29.10 -17.23
N GLY A 368 5.09 29.91 -17.98
CA GLY A 368 5.02 31.38 -17.91
C GLY A 368 3.84 31.92 -18.70
N LYS A 369 3.80 33.25 -18.89
CA LYS A 369 2.69 33.92 -19.60
C LYS A 369 2.55 33.45 -21.05
N ASP A 370 3.67 33.46 -21.79
CA ASP A 370 3.70 33.19 -23.23
C ASP A 370 4.72 32.08 -23.60
N LYS A 371 5.48 31.57 -22.63
CA LYS A 371 6.56 30.59 -22.85
C LYS A 371 6.82 29.71 -21.63
N TYR A 372 7.55 28.61 -21.83
CA TYR A 372 8.09 27.80 -20.72
C TYR A 372 9.33 28.48 -20.16
N GLU A 373 9.35 28.70 -18.85
CA GLU A 373 10.41 29.44 -18.14
C GLU A 373 11.12 28.52 -17.16
N VAL A 374 12.45 28.61 -17.10
CA VAL A 374 13.22 27.93 -16.06
C VAL A 374 13.03 28.74 -14.79
N TYR A 375 12.57 28.09 -13.72
CA TYR A 375 12.42 28.74 -12.42
C TYR A 375 13.40 28.19 -11.38
N ASP A 376 13.90 26.97 -11.57
CA ASP A 376 14.86 26.31 -10.67
C ASP A 376 15.65 25.22 -11.43
N HIS A 377 16.61 24.56 -10.78
CA HIS A 377 17.37 23.41 -11.28
C HIS A 377 17.33 22.26 -10.28
N LYS A 378 17.26 21.02 -10.78
CA LYS A 378 17.32 19.84 -9.91
C LYS A 378 18.65 19.80 -9.18
N PRO A 379 18.68 19.50 -7.87
CA PRO A 379 19.94 19.39 -7.14
C PRO A 379 20.74 18.18 -7.63
N ASN A 380 21.98 18.41 -8.03
CA ASN A 380 22.96 17.36 -8.31
C ASN A 380 23.89 17.22 -7.09
N TYR A 381 23.69 16.15 -6.32
CA TYR A 381 24.42 15.91 -5.09
C TYR A 381 25.83 15.37 -5.38
N ILE A 382 26.86 16.13 -5.01
CA ILE A 382 28.26 15.70 -5.08
C ILE A 382 28.65 15.10 -3.74
N TRP A 383 28.94 13.81 -3.75
CA TRP A 383 29.28 13.05 -2.55
C TRP A 383 30.79 13.06 -2.33
N GLY A 384 31.21 13.30 -1.08
CA GLY A 384 32.63 13.34 -0.74
C GLY A 384 33.33 12.00 -0.89
N PRO A 385 34.68 11.96 -0.84
CA PRO A 385 35.45 10.73 -1.03
C PRO A 385 34.99 9.59 -0.11
N ASN A 386 34.83 8.39 -0.69
CA ASN A 386 34.36 7.18 0.02
C ASN A 386 32.94 7.29 0.62
N SER A 387 32.05 8.07 0.01
CA SER A 387 30.63 8.18 0.39
C SER A 387 29.70 7.35 -0.49
N GLU A 388 30.22 6.81 -1.59
CA GLU A 388 29.49 6.00 -2.55
C GLU A 388 30.09 4.59 -2.62
N SER A 389 29.28 3.63 -3.07
CA SER A 389 29.73 2.25 -3.29
C SER A 389 29.06 1.63 -4.50
N LEU A 390 29.70 0.61 -5.06
CA LEU A 390 29.03 -0.31 -5.99
C LEU A 390 27.94 -1.10 -5.24
N LEU A 391 26.77 -1.22 -5.86
CA LEU A 391 25.59 -1.91 -5.36
C LEU A 391 25.20 -1.48 -3.92
N PRO A 392 24.92 -0.19 -3.68
CA PRO A 392 24.55 0.27 -2.35
C PRO A 392 23.16 -0.27 -2.00
N ARG A 393 23.05 -1.02 -0.92
CA ARG A 393 21.81 -1.58 -0.36
C ARG A 393 21.41 -0.91 0.96
N MET A 394 22.41 -0.45 1.70
CA MET A 394 22.25 0.36 2.91
C MET A 394 22.51 1.84 2.57
N TRP A 395 21.54 2.50 1.95
CA TRP A 395 21.69 3.83 1.36
C TRP A 395 20.87 4.92 2.07
N SER A 396 19.80 4.55 2.77
CA SER A 396 18.89 5.52 3.39
C SER A 396 19.53 6.31 4.53
N THR A 397 19.36 7.63 4.52
CA THR A 397 19.85 8.55 5.56
C THR A 397 18.87 8.74 6.73
N ASP A 398 17.65 8.21 6.66
CA ASP A 398 16.71 8.18 7.80
C ASP A 398 17.34 7.50 9.03
N ALA A 399 17.26 8.16 10.19
CA ALA A 399 17.91 7.70 11.43
C ALA A 399 17.44 6.32 11.89
N ASN A 400 16.15 6.00 11.74
CA ASN A 400 15.60 4.68 12.07
C ASN A 400 16.13 3.62 11.11
N HIS A 401 16.24 3.94 9.82
CA HIS A 401 16.84 3.03 8.84
C HIS A 401 18.32 2.77 9.16
N GLN A 402 19.08 3.81 9.51
CA GLN A 402 20.48 3.68 9.91
C GLN A 402 20.64 2.76 11.13
N ALA A 403 19.78 2.91 12.14
CA ALA A 403 19.79 2.07 13.32
C ALA A 403 19.60 0.58 12.97
N VAL A 404 18.62 0.27 12.11
CA VAL A 404 18.36 -1.11 11.66
C VAL A 404 19.51 -1.65 10.82
N TYR A 405 20.08 -0.86 9.91
CA TYR A 405 21.26 -1.28 9.14
C TYR A 405 22.42 -1.69 10.05
N ARG A 406 22.71 -0.88 11.07
CA ARG A 406 23.79 -1.16 12.02
C ARG A 406 23.50 -2.38 12.88
N GLN A 407 22.28 -2.48 13.42
CA GLN A 407 21.84 -3.59 14.26
C GLN A 407 21.91 -4.92 13.50
N GLU A 408 21.38 -4.99 12.27
CA GLU A 408 21.31 -6.24 11.52
C GLU A 408 22.67 -6.69 10.97
N MET A 409 23.54 -5.75 10.63
CA MET A 409 24.84 -6.03 10.04
C MET A 409 26.00 -5.99 11.04
N GLY A 410 25.72 -5.68 12.31
CA GLY A 410 26.74 -5.61 13.37
C GLY A 410 27.77 -4.51 13.13
N LEU A 411 27.35 -3.36 12.60
CA LEU A 411 28.26 -2.25 12.27
C LEU A 411 28.44 -1.32 13.46
N SER A 412 29.68 -0.96 13.79
CA SER A 412 29.95 0.10 14.77
C SER A 412 29.41 1.46 14.28
N PRO A 413 29.21 2.46 15.15
CA PRO A 413 28.64 3.76 14.76
C PRO A 413 29.41 4.49 13.64
N GLU A 414 30.73 4.31 13.56
CA GLU A 414 31.58 4.95 12.54
C GLU A 414 31.87 4.01 11.35
N GLN A 415 31.53 2.73 11.46
CA GLN A 415 31.84 1.75 10.43
C GLN A 415 30.99 1.99 9.18
N LYS A 416 31.69 2.07 8.05
CA LYS A 416 31.08 2.22 6.72
C LYS A 416 30.66 0.87 6.14
N PRO A 417 29.53 0.81 5.42
CA PRO A 417 29.19 -0.34 4.60
C PRO A 417 30.26 -0.67 3.56
N THR A 418 30.66 -1.95 3.48
CA THR A 418 31.48 -2.46 2.38
C THR A 418 30.59 -3.10 1.31
N LEU A 419 31.14 -3.43 0.13
CA LEU A 419 30.43 -4.24 -0.88
C LEU A 419 29.94 -5.56 -0.28
N ILE A 420 30.78 -6.23 0.53
CA ILE A 420 30.43 -7.51 1.18
C ILE A 420 29.25 -7.29 2.14
N THR A 421 29.29 -6.25 2.97
CA THR A 421 28.19 -5.94 3.90
C THR A 421 26.89 -5.65 3.15
N ASN A 422 26.94 -4.90 2.04
CA ASN A 422 25.77 -4.62 1.20
C ASN A 422 25.20 -5.90 0.58
N VAL A 423 26.05 -6.79 0.06
CA VAL A 423 25.63 -8.09 -0.48
C VAL A 423 25.03 -8.97 0.62
N MET A 424 25.64 -9.02 1.81
CA MET A 424 25.08 -9.75 2.94
C MET A 424 23.72 -9.20 3.38
N TYR A 425 23.56 -7.87 3.44
CA TYR A 425 22.28 -7.23 3.74
C TYR A 425 21.23 -7.56 2.68
N MET A 426 21.61 -7.56 1.39
CA MET A 426 20.72 -7.98 0.30
C MET A 426 20.22 -9.40 0.51
N PHE A 427 21.10 -10.36 0.81
CA PHE A 427 20.68 -11.74 1.02
C PHE A 427 19.88 -11.94 2.32
N LYS A 428 20.29 -11.30 3.43
CA LYS A 428 19.66 -11.44 4.75
C LYS A 428 18.30 -10.74 4.81
N ARG A 429 18.24 -9.44 4.54
CA ARG A 429 17.04 -8.61 4.70
C ARG A 429 16.22 -8.59 3.41
N GLN A 430 16.80 -8.17 2.30
CA GLN A 430 16.02 -7.93 1.07
C GLN A 430 15.50 -9.25 0.44
N MET A 431 16.33 -10.28 0.33
CA MET A 431 15.92 -11.58 -0.22
C MET A 431 15.35 -12.51 0.86
N GLY A 432 15.98 -12.59 2.04
CA GLY A 432 15.52 -13.44 3.13
C GLY A 432 14.19 -12.95 3.73
N TYR A 433 14.23 -11.79 4.38
CA TYR A 433 13.07 -11.23 5.09
C TYR A 433 11.98 -10.65 4.17
N MET A 434 12.34 -9.95 3.09
CA MET A 434 11.35 -9.29 2.21
C MET A 434 10.89 -10.14 1.01
N TYR A 435 11.45 -11.34 0.78
CA TYR A 435 10.99 -12.22 -0.30
C TYR A 435 10.73 -13.65 0.15
N TRP A 436 11.73 -14.36 0.69
CA TRP A 436 11.59 -15.76 1.07
C TRP A 436 10.57 -15.97 2.18
N ARG A 437 10.41 -15.01 3.09
CA ARG A 437 9.34 -15.00 4.10
C ARG A 437 7.94 -14.96 3.47
N TYR A 438 7.71 -14.12 2.47
CA TYR A 438 6.43 -14.10 1.76
C TYR A 438 6.21 -15.35 0.92
N PHE A 439 7.27 -15.89 0.32
CA PHE A 439 7.21 -17.17 -0.37
C PHE A 439 6.72 -18.29 0.58
N THR A 440 7.20 -18.32 1.83
CA THR A 440 6.74 -19.32 2.81
C THR A 440 5.30 -19.07 3.28
N TRP A 441 4.82 -17.84 3.38
CA TRP A 441 3.39 -17.58 3.67
C TRP A 441 2.47 -18.27 2.66
N ASN A 442 2.85 -18.27 1.38
CA ASN A 442 2.05 -18.83 0.30
C ASN A 442 2.12 -20.37 0.21
N PHE A 443 3.26 -20.97 0.53
CA PHE A 443 3.54 -22.38 0.19
C PHE A 443 3.95 -23.27 1.38
N TRP A 444 4.16 -22.69 2.56
CA TRP A 444 4.55 -23.40 3.78
C TRP A 444 3.53 -23.19 4.91
N GLY A 445 3.10 -21.94 5.09
CA GLY A 445 2.17 -21.49 6.11
C GLY A 445 2.68 -20.24 6.82
N ARG A 446 1.76 -19.41 7.32
CA ARG A 446 2.01 -18.11 7.95
C ARG A 446 1.67 -18.15 9.43
N SER A 447 2.53 -17.59 10.30
CA SER A 447 2.37 -17.72 11.74
C SER A 447 1.25 -16.87 12.33
N SER A 448 0.99 -15.68 11.78
CA SER A 448 -0.07 -14.73 12.14
C SER A 448 -0.20 -13.61 11.09
N ASP A 449 -1.20 -12.74 11.23
CA ASP A 449 -1.36 -11.49 10.45
C ASP A 449 -0.46 -10.33 10.93
N ILE A 450 0.18 -10.48 12.09
CA ILE A 450 1.05 -9.46 12.68
C ILE A 450 2.26 -9.20 11.76
N GLU A 451 2.57 -7.92 11.56
CA GLU A 451 3.72 -7.50 10.76
C GLU A 451 5.00 -8.16 11.25
N GLY A 452 5.83 -8.65 10.31
CA GLY A 452 7.02 -9.41 10.65
C GLY A 452 6.80 -10.91 10.85
N ALA A 453 5.57 -11.42 10.74
CA ALA A 453 5.27 -12.85 10.89
C ALA A 453 6.14 -13.73 9.98
N GLY A 454 6.69 -14.81 10.55
CA GLY A 454 7.45 -15.81 9.83
C GLY A 454 6.63 -17.01 9.36
N PRO A 455 7.28 -18.05 8.83
CA PRO A 455 6.63 -19.32 8.55
C PRO A 455 6.16 -20.00 9.83
N THR A 456 5.04 -20.72 9.78
CA THR A 456 4.60 -21.59 10.88
C THR A 456 5.55 -22.80 11.05
N ASN A 457 5.83 -23.20 12.28
CA ASN A 457 6.45 -24.50 12.56
C ASN A 457 5.49 -25.64 12.19
N ILE A 458 5.88 -26.45 11.20
CA ILE A 458 5.02 -27.51 10.64
C ILE A 458 4.67 -28.61 11.64
N PHE A 459 5.45 -28.77 12.71
CA PHE A 459 5.27 -29.79 13.75
C PHE A 459 4.63 -29.26 15.03
N GLU A 460 4.34 -27.96 15.11
CA GLU A 460 3.79 -27.36 16.32
C GLU A 460 2.31 -27.71 16.49
N SER A 461 1.97 -28.29 17.65
CA SER A 461 0.57 -28.61 17.98
C SER A 461 -0.23 -27.34 18.28
N LYS A 462 -1.43 -27.22 17.71
CA LYS A 462 -2.38 -26.15 18.05
C LYS A 462 -2.79 -26.14 19.53
N SER A 463 -2.60 -27.24 20.27
CA SER A 463 -2.88 -27.29 21.71
C SER A 463 -1.83 -26.56 22.55
N ALA A 464 -0.63 -26.33 22.01
CA ALA A 464 0.46 -25.65 22.69
C ALA A 464 0.45 -24.12 22.47
N LEU A 465 -0.47 -23.61 21.65
CA LEU A 465 -0.56 -22.20 21.29
C LEU A 465 -1.48 -21.42 22.25
N PRO A 466 -1.10 -20.20 22.67
CA PRO A 466 -2.01 -19.31 23.39
C PRO A 466 -3.17 -18.87 22.47
N PRO A 467 -4.35 -18.52 23.01
CA PRO A 467 -5.52 -18.14 22.21
C PRO A 467 -5.23 -17.05 21.16
N ALA A 468 -4.43 -16.04 21.51
CA ALA A 468 -4.06 -14.95 20.61
C ALA A 468 -3.38 -15.42 19.31
N VAL A 469 -2.65 -16.54 19.35
CA VAL A 469 -1.99 -17.14 18.17
C VAL A 469 -2.85 -18.26 17.58
N LYS A 470 -3.49 -19.07 18.43
CA LYS A 470 -4.30 -20.22 18.03
C LYS A 470 -5.55 -19.82 17.24
N GLU A 471 -6.18 -18.73 17.65
CA GLU A 471 -7.44 -18.22 17.09
C GLU A 471 -7.21 -17.15 16.01
N ASN A 472 -5.94 -16.74 15.81
CA ASN A 472 -5.55 -15.86 14.73
C ASN A 472 -5.97 -16.46 13.38
N ARG A 473 -6.83 -15.75 12.65
CA ARG A 473 -7.46 -16.30 11.46
C ARG A 473 -6.54 -16.35 10.24
N ALA A 474 -5.47 -15.56 10.22
CA ALA A 474 -4.44 -15.61 9.20
C ALA A 474 -3.41 -16.73 9.45
N ARG A 475 -3.43 -17.39 10.61
CA ARG A 475 -2.49 -18.49 10.88
C ARG A 475 -2.81 -19.70 10.02
N THR A 476 -1.83 -20.14 9.23
CA THR A 476 -1.93 -21.31 8.34
C THR A 476 -0.74 -22.26 8.52
N ASN A 477 -0.96 -23.56 8.24
CA ASN A 477 0.09 -24.57 8.17
C ASN A 477 -0.21 -25.54 7.01
N PHE A 478 0.56 -25.42 5.92
CA PHE A 478 0.45 -26.26 4.73
C PHE A 478 1.45 -27.44 4.74
N PHE A 479 2.13 -27.66 5.87
CA PHE A 479 3.09 -28.74 6.10
C PHE A 479 4.25 -28.79 5.10
N GLY A 480 4.55 -27.67 4.43
CA GLY A 480 5.53 -27.60 3.35
C GLY A 480 5.18 -28.42 2.09
N LEU A 481 3.98 -28.99 2.01
CA LEU A 481 3.56 -29.84 0.88
C LEU A 481 3.61 -29.10 -0.47
N PRO A 482 3.13 -27.84 -0.59
CA PRO A 482 3.28 -27.08 -1.84
C PRO A 482 4.75 -26.89 -2.24
N VAL A 483 5.67 -26.64 -1.29
CA VAL A 483 7.11 -26.51 -1.60
C VAL A 483 7.69 -27.83 -2.11
N ILE A 484 7.40 -28.95 -1.44
CA ILE A 484 7.89 -30.28 -1.84
C ILE A 484 7.40 -30.64 -3.25
N LEU A 485 6.10 -30.42 -3.52
CA LEU A 485 5.51 -30.72 -4.81
C LEU A 485 6.05 -29.79 -5.91
N GLY A 486 6.30 -28.52 -5.59
CA GLY A 486 6.94 -27.55 -6.48
C GLY A 486 8.37 -27.92 -6.85
N ILE A 487 9.20 -28.36 -5.89
CA ILE A 487 10.57 -28.86 -6.16
C ILE A 487 10.51 -30.09 -7.07
N LEU A 488 9.63 -31.05 -6.76
CA LEU A 488 9.46 -32.25 -7.59
C LEU A 488 9.08 -31.88 -9.02
N GLY A 489 8.16 -30.94 -9.20
CA GLY A 489 7.72 -30.48 -10.52
C GLY A 489 8.76 -29.66 -11.27
N LEU A 490 9.54 -28.81 -10.60
CA LEU A 490 10.67 -28.08 -11.17
C LEU A 490 11.70 -29.06 -11.73
N LEU A 491 12.13 -30.02 -10.90
CA LEU A 491 13.11 -31.04 -11.31
C LEU A 491 12.56 -31.90 -12.45
N TYR A 492 11.32 -32.38 -12.33
CA TYR A 492 10.65 -33.16 -13.37
C TYR A 492 10.60 -32.41 -14.71
N HIS A 493 10.22 -31.13 -14.67
CA HIS A 493 10.14 -30.29 -15.85
C HIS A 493 11.52 -30.05 -16.46
N TYR A 494 12.54 -29.75 -15.65
CA TYR A 494 13.92 -29.55 -16.10
C TYR A 494 14.48 -30.77 -16.85
N PHE A 495 14.36 -31.96 -16.27
CA PHE A 495 14.91 -33.18 -16.88
C PHE A 495 14.16 -33.65 -18.13
N ARG A 496 12.90 -33.22 -18.33
CA ARG A 496 12.10 -33.58 -19.50
C ARG A 496 12.12 -32.51 -20.60
N ARG A 497 12.18 -31.24 -20.21
CA ARG A 497 12.05 -30.05 -21.08
C ARG A 497 12.89 -28.89 -20.55
N GLU A 498 14.21 -29.05 -20.54
CA GLU A 498 15.18 -28.07 -20.00
C GLU A 498 14.95 -26.62 -20.47
N ARG A 499 14.55 -26.43 -21.73
CA ARG A 499 14.37 -25.11 -22.35
C ARG A 499 13.12 -24.40 -21.84
N ASP A 500 12.02 -25.13 -21.75
CA ASP A 500 10.76 -24.62 -21.20
C ASP A 500 10.93 -24.34 -19.69
N ALA A 501 11.69 -25.20 -18.99
CA ALA A 501 12.04 -24.99 -17.60
C ALA A 501 12.91 -23.74 -17.39
N LEU A 502 13.87 -23.46 -18.27
CA LEU A 502 14.69 -22.24 -18.21
C LEU A 502 13.84 -20.97 -18.41
N VAL A 503 12.89 -20.98 -19.34
CA VAL A 503 11.97 -19.85 -19.53
C VAL A 503 11.17 -19.57 -18.26
N LEU A 504 10.56 -20.61 -17.67
CA LEU A 504 9.85 -20.44 -16.40
C LEU A 504 10.78 -20.00 -15.28
N PHE A 505 12.00 -20.53 -15.20
CA PHE A 505 12.97 -20.12 -14.19
C PHE A 505 13.32 -18.62 -14.30
N LEU A 506 13.52 -18.11 -15.51
CA LEU A 506 13.73 -16.68 -15.72
C LEU A 506 12.49 -15.86 -15.37
N LEU A 507 11.29 -16.32 -15.71
CA LEU A 507 10.06 -15.65 -15.27
C LEU A 507 9.98 -15.58 -13.74
N PHE A 508 10.24 -16.69 -13.03
CA PHE A 508 10.29 -16.74 -11.57
C PHE A 508 11.32 -15.76 -11.00
N LEU A 509 12.52 -15.72 -11.58
CA LEU A 509 13.59 -14.82 -11.15
C LEU A 509 13.21 -13.34 -11.36
N PHE A 510 12.70 -12.98 -12.54
CA PHE A 510 12.41 -11.60 -12.92
C PHE A 510 11.16 -11.02 -12.27
N THR A 511 10.18 -11.86 -11.96
CA THR A 511 8.96 -11.47 -11.23
C THR A 511 9.09 -11.60 -9.71
N GLY A 512 10.27 -11.97 -9.22
CA GLY A 512 10.57 -12.17 -7.79
C GLY A 512 11.88 -11.48 -7.39
N LEU A 513 12.96 -12.27 -7.31
CA LEU A 513 14.25 -11.81 -6.79
C LEU A 513 14.87 -10.62 -7.55
N ALA A 514 14.67 -10.51 -8.87
CA ALA A 514 15.15 -9.35 -9.62
C ALA A 514 14.42 -8.06 -9.23
N LEU A 515 13.12 -8.15 -8.90
CA LEU A 515 12.35 -6.99 -8.40
C LEU A 515 12.89 -6.52 -7.05
N VAL A 516 13.33 -7.43 -6.17
CA VAL A 516 13.99 -7.07 -4.90
C VAL A 516 15.20 -6.17 -5.17
N VAL A 517 16.05 -6.56 -6.13
CA VAL A 517 17.24 -5.79 -6.50
C VAL A 517 16.87 -4.43 -7.11
N PHE A 518 15.84 -4.41 -7.96
CA PHE A 518 15.34 -3.23 -8.64
C PHE A 518 14.67 -2.22 -7.69
N LEU A 519 13.89 -2.68 -6.72
CA LEU A 519 13.19 -1.81 -5.78
C LEU A 519 14.12 -1.23 -4.71
N ASN A 520 15.21 -1.95 -4.39
CA ASN A 520 16.21 -1.60 -3.38
C ASN A 520 15.60 -0.99 -2.10
N ALA A 521 14.61 -1.66 -1.54
CA ALA A 521 13.81 -1.14 -0.44
C ALA A 521 14.64 -0.90 0.83
N PRO A 522 14.36 0.21 1.57
CA PRO A 522 14.89 0.44 2.92
C PRO A 522 14.41 -0.65 3.91
N PRO A 523 15.02 -0.75 5.11
CA PRO A 523 14.71 -1.82 6.06
C PRO A 523 13.31 -1.72 6.65
N ILE A 524 12.78 -0.50 6.80
CA ILE A 524 11.45 -0.24 7.33
C ILE A 524 10.58 0.24 6.17
N GLU A 525 9.41 -0.37 6.04
CA GLU A 525 8.38 0.02 5.08
C GLU A 525 7.06 0.19 5.86
N PRO A 526 6.11 1.01 5.39
CA PRO A 526 4.87 1.26 6.14
C PRO A 526 3.95 0.05 6.33
N ARG A 527 4.14 -1.00 5.52
CA ARG A 527 3.38 -2.26 5.56
C ARG A 527 4.10 -3.39 4.85
N GLU A 528 3.57 -4.60 4.99
CA GLU A 528 3.97 -5.77 4.21
C GLU A 528 3.70 -5.60 2.70
N ARG A 529 4.67 -5.99 1.86
CA ARG A 529 4.66 -5.77 0.39
C ARG A 529 4.72 -7.07 -0.44
N ASP A 530 4.13 -8.13 0.08
CA ASP A 530 4.10 -9.46 -0.53
C ASP A 530 3.40 -9.49 -1.91
N TYR A 531 2.39 -8.65 -2.12
CA TYR A 531 1.65 -8.49 -3.37
C TYR A 531 2.53 -8.14 -4.59
N ILE A 532 3.72 -7.56 -4.38
CA ILE A 532 4.67 -7.24 -5.46
C ILE A 532 5.21 -8.51 -6.12
N TYR A 533 5.29 -9.61 -5.38
CA TYR A 533 5.97 -10.84 -5.78
C TYR A 533 5.00 -11.94 -6.27
N VAL A 534 3.70 -11.65 -6.38
CA VAL A 534 2.69 -12.62 -6.83
C VAL A 534 3.02 -13.23 -8.20
N GLY A 535 3.74 -12.51 -9.05
CA GLY A 535 4.22 -13.02 -10.33
C GLY A 535 5.17 -14.21 -10.19
N SER A 536 6.07 -14.23 -9.20
CA SER A 536 6.95 -15.39 -8.99
C SER A 536 6.20 -16.55 -8.33
N PHE A 537 5.24 -16.25 -7.45
CA PHE A 537 4.37 -17.25 -6.83
C PHE A 537 3.48 -17.95 -7.89
N TYR A 538 3.01 -17.21 -8.89
CA TYR A 538 2.31 -17.74 -10.06
C TYR A 538 3.16 -18.79 -10.79
N ILE A 539 4.44 -18.50 -11.04
CA ILE A 539 5.35 -19.43 -11.72
C ILE A 539 5.66 -20.64 -10.85
N TRP A 540 5.86 -20.45 -9.55
CA TRP A 540 6.06 -21.56 -8.63
C TRP A 540 4.88 -22.54 -8.63
N ALA A 541 3.64 -22.03 -8.65
CA ALA A 541 2.44 -22.85 -8.72
C ALA A 541 2.31 -23.67 -10.01
N ILE A 542 2.87 -23.20 -11.14
CA ILE A 542 2.98 -24.01 -12.37
C ILE A 542 3.83 -25.26 -12.10
N TRP A 543 4.97 -25.11 -11.42
CA TRP A 543 5.80 -26.27 -11.05
C TRP A 543 5.10 -27.17 -10.05
N ILE A 544 4.35 -26.64 -9.08
CA ILE A 544 3.51 -27.46 -8.20
C ILE A 544 2.55 -28.34 -9.02
N GLY A 545 1.89 -27.77 -10.04
CA GLY A 545 1.04 -28.54 -10.95
C GLY A 545 1.81 -29.65 -11.67
N LEU A 546 2.95 -29.33 -12.29
CA LEU A 546 3.81 -30.32 -12.96
C LEU A 546 4.38 -31.39 -11.99
N GLY A 547 4.45 -31.08 -10.69
CA GLY A 547 4.81 -32.02 -9.64
C GLY A 547 3.90 -33.25 -9.57
N VAL A 548 2.62 -33.12 -9.96
CA VAL A 548 1.67 -34.25 -10.08
C VAL A 548 2.16 -35.29 -11.09
N MET A 549 2.79 -34.85 -12.18
CA MET A 549 3.39 -35.76 -13.15
C MET A 549 4.66 -36.41 -12.60
N GLY A 550 5.45 -35.67 -11.80
CA GLY A 550 6.56 -36.23 -11.04
C GLY A 550 6.13 -37.30 -10.04
N LEU A 551 5.00 -37.11 -9.33
CA LEU A 551 4.41 -38.12 -8.46
C LEU A 551 4.08 -39.40 -9.23
N PHE A 552 3.52 -39.26 -10.44
CA PHE A 552 3.19 -40.38 -11.30
C PHE A 552 4.41 -41.18 -11.75
N ASP A 553 5.47 -40.50 -12.22
CA ASP A 553 6.63 -41.19 -12.78
C ASP A 553 7.59 -41.73 -11.70
N TYR A 554 7.71 -41.06 -10.56
CA TYR A 554 8.73 -41.36 -9.56
C TYR A 554 8.18 -41.97 -8.27
N VAL A 555 7.06 -41.46 -7.75
CA VAL A 555 6.53 -41.89 -6.44
C VAL A 555 5.58 -43.07 -6.57
N PHE A 556 4.55 -42.96 -7.40
CA PHE A 556 3.52 -43.98 -7.57
C PHE A 556 3.88 -45.05 -8.62
N LYS A 557 5.15 -45.15 -9.00
CA LYS A 557 5.63 -46.14 -9.98
C LYS A 557 5.32 -47.59 -9.59
N PHE A 558 5.17 -47.87 -8.29
CA PHE A 558 4.78 -49.17 -7.76
C PHE A 558 3.36 -49.61 -8.17
N ILE A 559 2.46 -48.67 -8.49
CA ILE A 559 1.10 -48.98 -8.97
C ILE A 559 1.19 -49.40 -10.43
N LYS A 560 1.04 -50.70 -10.74
CA LYS A 560 1.24 -51.24 -12.10
C LYS A 560 0.19 -50.73 -13.10
N ASN A 561 -1.06 -50.54 -12.69
CA ASN A 561 -2.12 -50.00 -13.56
C ASN A 561 -1.89 -48.50 -13.79
N VAL A 562 -1.65 -48.11 -15.05
CA VAL A 562 -1.31 -46.74 -15.45
C VAL A 562 -2.43 -45.75 -15.16
N GLN A 563 -3.69 -46.14 -15.39
CA GLN A 563 -4.84 -45.27 -15.12
C GLN A 563 -5.04 -45.08 -13.62
N SER A 564 -4.97 -46.15 -12.82
CA SER A 564 -5.01 -46.05 -11.35
C SER A 564 -3.87 -45.20 -10.81
N ARG A 565 -2.68 -45.31 -11.40
CA ARG A 565 -1.52 -44.48 -11.04
C ARG A 565 -1.78 -43.00 -11.33
N ALA A 566 -2.32 -42.68 -12.51
CA ALA A 566 -2.67 -41.31 -12.89
C ALA A 566 -3.72 -40.70 -11.93
N ILE A 567 -4.73 -41.49 -11.58
CA ILE A 567 -5.76 -41.10 -10.60
C ILE A 567 -5.14 -40.89 -9.22
N ALA A 568 -4.30 -41.81 -8.75
CA ALA A 568 -3.64 -41.70 -7.44
C ALA A 568 -2.75 -40.45 -7.34
N SER A 569 -1.91 -40.19 -8.35
CA SER A 569 -1.08 -38.97 -8.39
C SER A 569 -1.92 -37.70 -8.36
N THR A 570 -3.01 -37.67 -9.14
CA THR A 570 -3.93 -36.53 -9.18
C THR A 570 -4.62 -36.34 -7.83
N ALA A 571 -5.14 -37.41 -7.23
CA ALA A 571 -5.81 -37.37 -5.94
C ALA A 571 -4.87 -36.86 -4.84
N VAL A 572 -3.64 -37.34 -4.80
CA VAL A 572 -2.62 -36.89 -3.82
C VAL A 572 -2.21 -35.45 -4.07
N GLY A 573 -2.07 -35.02 -5.33
CA GLY A 573 -1.84 -33.62 -5.67
C GLY A 573 -2.98 -32.71 -5.19
N LEU A 574 -4.24 -33.12 -5.34
CA LEU A 574 -5.42 -32.36 -4.93
C LEU A 574 -5.56 -32.22 -3.40
N VAL A 575 -4.91 -33.07 -2.60
CA VAL A 575 -4.87 -32.89 -1.14
C VAL A 575 -4.29 -31.53 -0.77
N VAL A 576 -3.30 -31.02 -1.53
CA VAL A 576 -2.66 -29.74 -1.24
C VAL A 576 -3.64 -28.56 -1.25
N PRO A 577 -4.36 -28.25 -2.35
CA PRO A 577 -5.34 -27.17 -2.35
C PRO A 577 -6.53 -27.44 -1.42
N LEU A 578 -6.90 -28.71 -1.17
CA LEU A 578 -7.96 -29.07 -0.21
C LEU A 578 -7.57 -28.76 1.25
N ILE A 579 -6.27 -28.80 1.58
CA ILE A 579 -5.73 -28.36 2.88
C ILE A 579 -5.64 -26.83 2.93
N MET A 580 -5.24 -26.18 1.84
CA MET A 580 -5.05 -24.73 1.78
C MET A 580 -6.38 -23.98 1.92
N LEU A 581 -7.40 -24.37 1.16
CA LEU A 581 -8.70 -23.68 1.10
C LEU A 581 -9.30 -23.36 2.49
N PRO A 582 -9.61 -24.33 3.38
CA PRO A 582 -10.25 -24.04 4.65
C PRO A 582 -9.36 -23.27 5.64
N GLN A 583 -8.03 -23.37 5.49
CA GLN A 583 -7.09 -22.66 6.34
C GLN A 583 -6.94 -21.19 5.90
N ALA A 584 -6.76 -20.96 4.60
CA ALA A 584 -6.63 -19.61 4.04
C ALA A 584 -7.95 -18.83 4.09
N TRP A 585 -9.09 -19.50 3.93
CA TRP A 585 -10.42 -18.85 3.92
C TRP A 585 -10.64 -17.93 5.12
N ARG A 586 -10.27 -18.37 6.33
CA ARG A 586 -10.55 -17.64 7.56
C ARG A 586 -9.85 -16.27 7.62
N GLY A 587 -8.65 -16.18 7.05
CA GLY A 587 -7.86 -14.95 6.98
C GLY A 587 -8.13 -14.10 5.73
N HIS A 588 -8.98 -14.59 4.81
CA HIS A 588 -9.30 -13.89 3.57
C HIS A 588 -10.77 -13.52 3.44
N ASP A 589 -11.62 -14.02 4.33
CA ASP A 589 -13.03 -13.66 4.38
C ASP A 589 -13.19 -12.21 4.85
N ARG A 590 -13.38 -11.32 3.88
CA ARG A 590 -13.65 -9.89 4.10
C ARG A 590 -15.15 -9.57 4.05
N SER A 591 -16.01 -10.59 4.04
CA SER A 591 -17.44 -10.38 4.08
C SER A 591 -17.83 -9.60 5.35
N ASN A 592 -18.78 -8.68 5.21
CA ASN A 592 -19.28 -7.85 6.31
C ASN A 592 -18.24 -6.93 6.97
N ARG A 593 -17.14 -6.60 6.29
CA ARG A 593 -16.23 -5.53 6.72
C ARG A 593 -16.76 -4.16 6.25
N TYR A 594 -17.09 -3.29 7.21
CA TYR A 594 -17.60 -1.93 6.98
C TYR A 594 -16.82 -0.85 7.75
N HIS A 595 -15.83 -1.27 8.52
CA HIS A 595 -15.20 -0.46 9.56
C HIS A 595 -14.36 0.69 9.02
N GLN A 596 -13.80 0.56 7.81
CA GLN A 596 -13.02 1.59 7.14
C GLN A 596 -13.91 2.77 6.75
N ILE A 597 -15.10 2.47 6.20
CA ILE A 597 -16.11 3.47 5.84
C ILE A 597 -16.75 4.08 7.08
N ASP A 598 -17.04 3.27 8.10
CA ASP A 598 -17.57 3.78 9.36
C ASP A 598 -16.56 4.68 10.08
N PHE A 599 -15.27 4.35 10.04
CA PHE A 599 -14.21 5.22 10.52
C PHE A 599 -14.19 6.57 9.79
N ALA A 600 -14.22 6.56 8.46
CA ALA A 600 -14.27 7.80 7.65
C ALA A 600 -15.49 8.66 8.00
N LYS A 601 -16.67 8.04 8.10
CA LYS A 601 -17.91 8.74 8.48
C LYS A 601 -17.85 9.28 9.91
N ASN A 602 -17.29 8.53 10.85
CA ASN A 602 -17.13 8.95 12.24
C ASN A 602 -16.14 10.11 12.37
N LEU A 603 -15.05 10.10 11.60
CA LEU A 603 -14.10 11.21 11.54
C LEU A 603 -14.73 12.47 10.92
N LEU A 604 -15.55 12.34 9.87
CA LEU A 604 -16.30 13.48 9.33
C LEU A 604 -17.39 13.97 10.29
N ASN A 605 -18.12 13.07 10.94
CA ASN A 605 -19.14 13.43 11.94
C ASN A 605 -18.57 14.10 13.19
N SER A 606 -17.30 13.89 13.47
CA SER A 606 -16.55 14.61 14.51
C SER A 606 -16.50 16.11 14.20
N CYS A 607 -16.39 16.47 12.92
CA CYS A 607 -16.26 17.86 12.47
C CYS A 607 -17.62 18.59 12.42
N ASP A 608 -17.62 19.86 12.83
CA ASP A 608 -18.73 20.79 12.55
C ASP A 608 -18.85 21.17 11.07
N LYS A 609 -19.95 21.86 10.72
CA LYS A 609 -20.24 22.25 9.33
C LYS A 609 -19.15 23.16 8.77
N ASP A 610 -18.78 22.95 7.49
CA ASP A 610 -17.80 23.74 6.74
C ASP A 610 -16.37 23.74 7.34
N ALA A 611 -16.05 22.69 8.11
CA ALA A 611 -14.76 22.52 8.74
C ALA A 611 -13.61 22.28 7.75
N ILE A 612 -12.41 22.70 8.15
CA ILE A 612 -11.13 22.25 7.58
C ILE A 612 -10.64 21.09 8.45
N LEU A 613 -10.39 19.92 7.86
CA LEU A 613 -9.90 18.73 8.56
C LEU A 613 -8.52 18.34 8.01
N PHE A 614 -7.49 18.44 8.85
CA PHE A 614 -6.15 17.94 8.56
C PHE A 614 -6.03 16.43 8.83
N THR A 615 -5.53 15.68 7.86
CA THR A 615 -5.38 14.22 7.89
C THR A 615 -3.96 13.77 7.53
N GLY A 616 -3.57 12.55 7.89
CA GLY A 616 -2.21 12.04 7.67
C GLY A 616 -2.18 10.77 6.84
N GLY A 617 -1.57 10.83 5.65
CA GLY A 617 -1.35 9.66 4.81
C GLY A 617 -2.64 9.01 4.29
N ASP A 618 -2.47 7.79 3.78
CA ASP A 618 -3.45 7.11 2.92
C ASP A 618 -4.65 6.58 3.70
N ASN A 619 -4.42 5.89 4.82
CA ASN A 619 -5.48 5.25 5.62
C ASN A 619 -6.42 6.24 6.31
N ASP A 620 -5.94 7.45 6.60
CA ASP A 620 -6.80 8.52 7.09
C ASP A 620 -7.60 9.16 5.94
N THR A 621 -6.96 9.40 4.80
CA THR A 621 -7.47 10.28 3.74
C THR A 621 -8.33 9.55 2.71
N PHE A 622 -7.89 8.41 2.19
CA PHE A 622 -8.53 7.75 1.06
C PHE A 622 -9.94 7.22 1.39
N PRO A 623 -10.21 6.68 2.59
CA PRO A 623 -11.58 6.36 3.00
C PRO A 623 -12.49 7.60 3.08
N LEU A 624 -11.96 8.75 3.49
CA LEU A 624 -12.71 10.02 3.52
C LEU A 624 -13.05 10.49 2.10
N TRP A 625 -12.08 10.45 1.20
CA TRP A 625 -12.30 10.74 -0.22
C TRP A 625 -13.35 9.81 -0.82
N TYR A 626 -13.31 8.51 -0.54
CA TYR A 626 -14.35 7.59 -1.01
C TYR A 626 -15.76 8.02 -0.55
N VAL A 627 -15.98 8.29 0.74
CA VAL A 627 -17.32 8.63 1.23
C VAL A 627 -17.80 10.00 0.72
N GLN A 628 -16.90 10.95 0.47
CA GLN A 628 -17.25 12.24 -0.13
C GLN A 628 -17.52 12.11 -1.63
N GLU A 629 -16.67 11.40 -2.36
CA GLU A 629 -16.73 11.29 -3.81
C GLU A 629 -17.82 10.34 -4.30
N VAL A 630 -18.05 9.23 -3.59
CA VAL A 630 -18.99 8.19 -4.03
C VAL A 630 -20.33 8.33 -3.32
N GLU A 631 -20.32 8.41 -1.99
CA GLU A 631 -21.55 8.44 -1.19
C GLU A 631 -22.11 9.86 -0.99
N GLY A 632 -21.35 10.91 -1.31
CA GLY A 632 -21.78 12.31 -1.13
C GLY A 632 -21.90 12.72 0.34
N PHE A 633 -21.15 12.09 1.24
CA PHE A 633 -21.26 12.31 2.68
C PHE A 633 -20.36 13.45 3.16
N ARG A 634 -20.93 14.46 3.84
CA ARG A 634 -20.21 15.60 4.43
C ARG A 634 -19.25 16.29 3.45
N THR A 635 -19.74 16.58 2.24
CA THR A 635 -19.00 17.32 1.21
C THR A 635 -18.79 18.81 1.55
N ASP A 636 -19.32 19.26 2.69
CA ASP A 636 -19.04 20.55 3.30
C ASP A 636 -17.67 20.59 4.01
N VAL A 637 -17.17 19.46 4.51
CA VAL A 637 -15.87 19.39 5.21
C VAL A 637 -14.74 19.31 4.18
N ARG A 638 -13.75 20.19 4.30
CA ARG A 638 -12.53 20.11 3.47
C ARG A 638 -11.50 19.18 4.10
N VAL A 639 -11.25 18.04 3.47
CA VAL A 639 -10.18 17.12 3.86
C VAL A 639 -8.84 17.57 3.27
N CYS A 640 -7.85 17.79 4.13
CA CYS A 640 -6.52 18.29 3.80
C CYS A 640 -5.45 17.28 4.24
N ASN A 641 -4.93 16.50 3.30
CA ASN A 641 -3.87 15.53 3.57
C ASN A 641 -2.52 16.23 3.72
N LEU A 642 -1.93 16.16 4.92
CA LEU A 642 -0.67 16.82 5.25
C LEU A 642 0.54 16.26 4.48
N SER A 643 0.48 15.01 4.01
CA SER A 643 1.51 14.42 3.16
C SER A 643 1.49 15.00 1.74
N LEU A 644 0.34 15.56 1.31
CA LEU A 644 0.18 16.20 0.00
C LEU A 644 0.25 17.73 0.08
N LEU A 645 -0.08 18.32 1.24
CA LEU A 645 -0.06 19.77 1.51
C LEU A 645 1.33 20.41 1.45
N GLY A 646 2.39 19.62 1.30
CA GLY A 646 3.73 20.11 0.95
C GLY A 646 3.98 20.31 -0.54
N THR A 647 3.00 20.00 -1.41
CA THR A 647 3.16 20.09 -2.87
C THR A 647 2.45 21.29 -3.45
N ASP A 648 3.01 21.86 -4.52
CA ASP A 648 2.47 23.02 -5.24
C ASP A 648 1.05 22.76 -5.79
N TRP A 649 0.86 21.63 -6.46
CA TRP A 649 -0.41 21.26 -7.08
C TRP A 649 -1.54 21.07 -6.06
N TYR A 650 -1.25 20.50 -4.88
CA TYR A 650 -2.27 20.26 -3.86
C TYR A 650 -2.63 21.56 -3.14
N CYS A 651 -1.65 22.44 -2.87
CA CYS A 651 -1.93 23.78 -2.35
C CYS A 651 -2.83 24.58 -3.29
N GLU A 652 -2.56 24.55 -4.60
CA GLU A 652 -3.41 25.19 -5.60
C GLU A 652 -4.80 24.54 -5.71
N GLN A 653 -4.89 23.22 -5.50
CA GLN A 653 -6.18 22.53 -5.42
C GLN A 653 -7.02 22.98 -4.23
N MET A 654 -6.40 23.22 -3.07
CA MET A 654 -7.09 23.71 -1.87
C MET A 654 -7.64 25.15 -2.01
N LYS A 655 -7.10 25.93 -2.95
CA LYS A 655 -7.57 27.29 -3.29
C LYS A 655 -8.83 27.30 -4.17
N ARG A 656 -9.39 26.12 -4.51
CA ARG A 656 -10.60 25.99 -5.35
C ARG A 656 -11.82 25.57 -4.53
N LYS A 657 -13.00 26.03 -4.92
CA LYS A 657 -14.26 25.50 -4.41
C LYS A 657 -14.40 24.03 -4.82
N THR A 658 -14.76 23.18 -3.88
CA THR A 658 -14.96 21.74 -4.12
C THR A 658 -16.25 21.33 -3.43
N TYR A 659 -17.25 20.97 -4.22
CA TYR A 659 -18.62 20.73 -3.75
C TYR A 659 -19.16 21.91 -2.91
N GLU A 660 -19.52 21.63 -1.66
CA GLU A 660 -20.08 22.60 -0.72
C GLU A 660 -18.99 23.38 0.02
N SER A 661 -17.75 22.86 0.10
CA SER A 661 -16.63 23.58 0.72
C SER A 661 -16.14 24.72 -0.18
N ASP A 662 -16.20 25.93 0.36
CA ASP A 662 -15.53 27.10 -0.23
C ASP A 662 -14.00 26.97 -0.20
N PRO A 663 -13.29 27.75 -1.04
CA PRO A 663 -11.82 27.80 -1.06
C PRO A 663 -11.20 27.96 0.33
N LEU A 664 -10.06 27.32 0.56
CA LEU A 664 -9.30 27.54 1.78
C LEU A 664 -8.61 28.92 1.75
N PRO A 665 -8.40 29.56 2.92
CA PRO A 665 -7.87 30.91 3.00
C PRO A 665 -6.33 30.93 2.83
N ILE A 666 -5.83 30.37 1.72
CA ILE A 666 -4.41 30.37 1.35
C ILE A 666 -4.17 31.56 0.42
N THR A 667 -3.36 32.52 0.88
CA THR A 667 -3.07 33.76 0.11
C THR A 667 -1.74 33.73 -0.64
N PHE A 668 -0.96 32.66 -0.48
CA PHE A 668 0.27 32.42 -1.25
C PHE A 668 -0.06 32.33 -2.76
N SER A 669 0.76 33.02 -3.57
CA SER A 669 0.68 32.96 -5.03
C SER A 669 1.24 31.64 -5.56
N THR A 670 0.91 31.30 -6.80
CA THR A 670 1.40 30.07 -7.43
C THR A 670 2.93 30.00 -7.48
N ASP A 671 3.59 31.12 -7.76
CA ASP A 671 5.06 31.20 -7.77
C ASP A 671 5.68 30.96 -6.38
N GLN A 672 4.99 31.36 -5.31
CA GLN A 672 5.45 31.13 -3.94
C GLN A 672 5.22 29.69 -3.46
N LEU A 673 4.43 28.90 -4.21
CA LEU A 673 4.11 27.51 -3.87
C LEU A 673 4.95 26.48 -4.65
N LEU A 674 5.65 26.90 -5.72
CA LEU A 674 6.47 26.04 -6.56
C LEU A 674 7.41 25.15 -5.73
N SER A 675 7.63 23.91 -6.17
CA SER A 675 8.60 23.00 -5.56
C SER A 675 10.00 23.65 -5.57
N GLY A 676 10.73 23.55 -4.46
CA GLY A 676 11.98 24.25 -4.18
C GLY A 676 11.79 25.55 -3.38
N VAL A 677 10.64 26.24 -3.53
CA VAL A 677 10.38 27.51 -2.85
C VAL A 677 9.76 27.26 -1.48
N ASN A 678 10.48 27.57 -0.40
CA ASN A 678 10.05 27.36 0.99
C ASN A 678 9.58 25.92 1.27
N ASP A 679 10.15 24.91 0.58
CA ASP A 679 9.91 23.50 0.90
C ASP A 679 10.36 23.16 2.34
N GLN A 680 11.42 23.85 2.78
CA GLN A 680 11.93 23.85 4.15
C GLN A 680 12.36 25.28 4.53
N ILE A 681 11.88 25.77 5.66
CA ILE A 681 12.30 27.02 6.30
C ILE A 681 13.08 26.62 7.57
N PRO A 682 14.42 26.72 7.56
CA PRO A 682 15.22 26.29 8.69
C PRO A 682 14.98 27.15 9.94
N PHE A 683 15.03 26.51 11.10
CA PHE A 683 15.05 27.20 12.38
C PHE A 683 16.43 27.79 12.66
N VAL A 684 16.48 29.11 12.83
CA VAL A 684 17.70 29.84 13.20
C VAL A 684 17.34 30.82 14.30
N GLU A 685 17.63 30.43 15.54
CA GLU A 685 17.30 31.23 16.71
C GLU A 685 17.98 32.61 16.63
N ARG A 686 17.17 33.65 16.46
CA ARG A 686 17.57 35.07 16.44
C ARG A 686 16.80 35.90 17.46
N LEU A 687 15.62 35.42 17.88
CA LEU A 687 14.73 36.08 18.81
C LEU A 687 14.30 35.09 19.89
N GLN A 688 14.42 35.50 21.15
CA GLN A 688 13.94 34.72 22.30
C GLN A 688 12.46 34.99 22.63
N ALA A 689 11.88 36.06 22.06
CA ALA A 689 10.48 36.41 22.27
C ALA A 689 9.57 35.75 21.21
N PRO A 690 8.30 35.45 21.55
CA PRO A 690 7.33 34.99 20.56
C PRO A 690 7.10 36.02 19.45
N ILE A 691 6.98 35.56 18.20
CA ILE A 691 6.73 36.42 17.03
C ILE A 691 5.27 36.32 16.56
N ASN A 692 4.76 37.41 15.97
CA ASN A 692 3.41 37.44 15.42
C ASN A 692 3.34 36.56 14.15
N LEU A 693 2.48 35.53 14.17
CA LEU A 693 2.36 34.60 13.05
C LEU A 693 1.94 35.29 11.75
N LYS A 694 0.98 36.23 11.79
CA LYS A 694 0.51 36.94 10.59
C LYS A 694 1.63 37.76 9.96
N GLU A 695 2.40 38.48 10.78
CA GLU A 695 3.53 39.28 10.31
C GLU A 695 4.64 38.40 9.74
N PHE A 696 4.98 37.28 10.42
CA PHE A 696 5.95 36.32 9.93
C PHE A 696 5.58 35.77 8.55
N LEU A 697 4.32 35.36 8.35
CA LEU A 697 3.84 34.85 7.06
C LEU A 697 3.94 35.91 5.95
N GLU A 698 3.67 37.18 6.25
CA GLU A 698 3.86 38.28 5.28
C GLU A 698 5.33 38.52 4.94
N LEU A 699 6.25 38.38 5.90
CA LEU A 699 7.69 38.46 5.65
C LEU A 699 8.16 37.29 4.76
N VAL A 700 7.64 36.07 5.00
CA VAL A 700 7.93 34.89 4.15
C VAL A 700 7.46 35.12 2.72
N LYS A 701 6.23 35.63 2.54
CA LYS A 701 5.69 35.95 1.20
C LYS A 701 6.53 36.99 0.46
N LYS A 702 7.06 37.98 1.19
CA LYS A 702 7.89 39.06 0.63
C LYS A 702 9.36 38.69 0.45
N ASN A 703 9.79 37.51 0.92
CA ASN A 703 11.20 37.15 1.02
C ASN A 703 12.00 38.25 1.71
N ASP A 704 11.49 38.74 2.85
CA ASP A 704 12.04 39.91 3.52
C ASP A 704 13.45 39.63 4.07
N PRO A 705 14.45 40.50 3.81
CA PRO A 705 15.82 40.32 4.29
C PRO A 705 15.94 40.10 5.80
N ALA A 706 14.99 40.61 6.61
CA ALA A 706 14.99 40.46 8.06
C ALA A 706 14.94 38.99 8.53
N ILE A 707 14.32 38.11 7.74
CA ILE A 707 14.20 36.68 8.05
C ILE A 707 15.04 35.80 7.12
N GLN A 708 15.84 36.37 6.22
CA GLN A 708 16.68 35.60 5.32
C GLN A 708 18.02 35.20 5.93
N ILE A 709 18.52 34.04 5.51
CA ILE A 709 19.87 33.54 5.74
C ILE A 709 20.56 33.25 4.40
N PRO A 710 21.86 33.55 4.25
CA PRO A 710 22.61 33.18 3.06
C PRO A 710 22.95 31.68 3.09
N LEU A 711 22.86 31.04 1.93
CA LEU A 711 23.34 29.68 1.66
C LEU A 711 24.76 29.70 1.10
N THR A 712 25.44 28.56 1.18
CA THR A 712 26.75 28.35 0.56
C THR A 712 26.71 28.43 -0.97
N THR A 713 25.54 28.22 -1.57
CA THR A 713 25.27 28.38 -3.00
C THR A 713 25.20 29.84 -3.44
N GLY A 714 25.22 30.79 -2.49
CA GLY A 714 25.09 32.23 -2.75
C GLY A 714 23.64 32.75 -2.77
N GLU A 715 22.66 31.84 -2.72
CA GLU A 715 21.24 32.19 -2.60
C GLU A 715 20.89 32.54 -1.15
N SER A 716 19.73 33.17 -0.93
CA SER A 716 19.19 33.42 0.41
C SER A 716 17.85 32.73 0.57
N ILE A 717 17.65 32.07 1.71
CA ILE A 717 16.39 31.41 2.05
C ILE A 717 15.79 32.01 3.30
N ASN A 718 14.47 31.93 3.44
CA ASN A 718 13.79 32.36 4.65
C ASN A 718 14.18 31.45 5.83
N SER A 719 14.15 31.97 7.05
CA SER A 719 14.41 31.26 8.30
C SER A 719 13.33 31.55 9.32
N LEU A 720 13.08 30.61 10.23
CA LEU A 720 12.21 30.80 11.39
C LEU A 720 13.06 31.35 12.55
N PRO A 721 12.87 32.63 12.97
CA PRO A 721 13.77 33.29 13.91
C PRO A 721 13.47 33.01 15.39
N SER A 722 12.31 32.42 15.70
CA SER A 722 11.84 32.12 17.06
C SER A 722 11.11 30.78 17.09
N ASP A 723 11.26 30.04 18.18
CA ASP A 723 10.56 28.77 18.41
C ASP A 723 9.14 28.98 18.95
N SER A 724 8.71 30.23 19.10
CA SER A 724 7.45 30.60 19.73
C SER A 724 6.68 31.57 18.84
N LEU A 725 5.40 31.28 18.63
CA LEU A 725 4.48 32.04 17.79
C LEU A 725 3.32 32.57 18.62
N PHE A 726 2.76 33.70 18.21
CA PHE A 726 1.49 34.16 18.71
C PHE A 726 0.52 34.62 17.63
N LEU A 727 -0.77 34.48 17.91
CA LEU A 727 -1.88 34.92 17.06
C LEU A 727 -2.88 35.70 17.90
N THR A 728 -3.17 36.94 17.51
CA THR A 728 -4.16 37.80 18.17
C THR A 728 -5.54 37.69 17.51
N TYR A 729 -6.59 37.87 18.31
CA TYR A 729 -7.98 37.87 17.85
C TYR A 729 -8.86 38.78 18.71
N ASN A 730 -9.99 39.22 18.16
CA ASN A 730 -10.97 40.01 18.92
C ASN A 730 -11.89 39.07 19.72
N VAL A 731 -11.91 39.24 21.05
CA VAL A 731 -12.69 38.39 21.97
C VAL A 731 -14.20 38.48 21.70
N GLU A 732 -14.73 39.68 21.45
CA GLU A 732 -16.16 39.88 21.22
C GLU A 732 -16.62 39.29 19.89
N ASP A 733 -15.78 39.35 18.86
CA ASP A 733 -16.10 38.71 17.58
C ASP A 733 -16.10 37.19 17.68
N VAL A 734 -15.15 36.60 18.43
CA VAL A 734 -15.16 35.15 18.71
C VAL A 734 -16.39 34.73 19.50
N LYS A 735 -16.81 35.50 20.52
CA LYS A 735 -18.03 35.21 21.28
C LYS A 735 -19.29 35.26 20.40
N LYS A 736 -19.39 36.22 19.48
CA LYS A 736 -20.52 36.33 18.54
C LYS A 736 -20.68 35.10 17.62
N LEU A 737 -19.60 34.35 17.37
CA LEU A 737 -19.65 33.11 16.57
C LEU A 737 -20.33 31.95 17.30
N GLY A 738 -20.48 32.01 18.62
CA GLY A 738 -21.32 31.10 19.41
C GLY A 738 -20.82 29.65 19.55
N PHE A 739 -19.61 29.32 19.11
CA PHE A 739 -19.06 27.96 19.21
C PHE A 739 -18.31 27.68 20.53
N VAL A 740 -17.93 28.71 21.28
CA VAL A 740 -17.30 28.58 22.59
C VAL A 740 -18.40 28.40 23.63
N ALA A 741 -18.41 27.28 24.35
CA ALA A 741 -19.38 27.08 25.43
C ALA A 741 -19.19 28.12 26.53
N LYS A 742 -20.29 28.57 27.16
CA LYS A 742 -20.29 29.66 28.17
C LYS A 742 -19.27 29.47 29.29
N GLN A 743 -19.07 28.23 29.73
CA GLN A 743 -18.10 27.88 30.77
C GLN A 743 -16.64 28.13 30.37
N TYR A 744 -16.35 28.23 29.07
CA TYR A 744 -15.02 28.49 28.56
C TYR A 744 -14.79 29.93 28.10
N GLU A 745 -15.84 30.77 28.02
CA GLU A 745 -15.69 32.19 27.68
C GLU A 745 -14.68 32.96 28.57
N PRO A 746 -14.54 32.66 29.89
CA PRO A 746 -13.53 33.31 30.73
C PRO A 746 -12.07 33.04 30.32
N TYR A 747 -11.79 32.00 29.53
CA TYR A 747 -10.43 31.69 29.05
C TYR A 747 -10.05 32.48 27.80
N LEU A 748 -10.99 33.25 27.21
CA LEU A 748 -10.71 34.11 26.06
C LEU A 748 -9.94 35.37 26.50
N ASN A 749 -8.65 35.41 26.18
CA ASN A 749 -7.74 36.51 26.52
C ASN A 749 -7.33 37.37 25.31
N GLY A 750 -7.81 37.04 24.10
CA GLY A 750 -7.51 37.76 22.85
C GLY A 750 -6.18 37.38 22.18
N GLN A 751 -5.44 36.40 22.72
CA GLN A 751 -4.15 35.98 22.18
C GLN A 751 -3.86 34.49 22.44
N MET A 752 -3.51 33.77 21.38
CA MET A 752 -2.88 32.46 21.48
C MET A 752 -1.36 32.61 21.41
N VAL A 753 -0.64 31.98 22.33
CA VAL A 753 0.83 31.90 22.33
C VAL A 753 1.22 30.44 22.53
N TRP A 754 2.07 29.89 21.65
CA TRP A 754 2.55 28.51 21.76
C TRP A 754 3.99 28.39 21.26
N ASN A 755 4.69 27.35 21.75
CA ASN A 755 6.04 27.00 21.30
C ASN A 755 5.92 25.91 20.22
N ILE A 756 6.33 26.21 18.99
CA ILE A 756 6.30 25.28 17.85
C ILE A 756 7.48 24.30 17.83
N GLY A 757 8.45 24.51 18.73
CA GLY A 757 9.66 23.71 18.89
C GLY A 757 10.85 24.28 18.11
N LYS A 758 12.05 23.88 18.50
CA LYS A 758 13.31 24.17 17.78
C LYS A 758 13.44 23.24 16.58
N ARG A 759 12.60 23.47 15.57
CA ARG A 759 12.50 22.64 14.36
C ARG A 759 12.32 23.48 13.11
N ASP A 760 12.74 22.94 11.99
CA ASP A 760 12.46 23.51 10.69
C ASP A 760 10.96 23.42 10.39
N LEU A 761 10.45 24.40 9.64
CA LEU A 761 9.10 24.36 9.10
C LEU A 761 9.14 23.78 7.70
N LEU A 762 8.42 22.69 7.49
CA LEU A 762 8.18 22.16 6.16
C LEU A 762 7.01 22.92 5.51
N LYS A 763 6.90 22.88 4.18
CA LYS A 763 5.84 23.61 3.46
C LYS A 763 4.43 23.25 3.93
N ASN A 764 4.17 21.99 4.29
CA ASN A 764 2.89 21.58 4.87
C ASN A 764 2.63 22.23 6.25
N ASP A 765 3.66 22.43 7.09
CA ASP A 765 3.55 23.20 8.33
C ASP A 765 3.21 24.66 8.04
N LEU A 766 3.92 25.27 7.08
CA LEU A 766 3.70 26.66 6.65
C LEU A 766 2.27 26.88 6.16
N MET A 767 1.72 25.95 5.39
CA MET A 767 0.35 26.02 4.89
C MET A 767 -0.70 25.83 5.99
N GLN A 768 -0.46 24.94 6.96
CA GLN A 768 -1.31 24.83 8.15
C GLN A 768 -1.35 26.16 8.92
N LEU A 769 -0.18 26.75 9.18
CA LEU A 769 -0.06 28.03 9.87
C LEU A 769 -0.74 29.18 9.10
N GLU A 770 -0.58 29.24 7.77
CA GLU A 770 -1.28 30.22 6.92
C GLU A 770 -2.80 30.07 7.04
N MET A 771 -3.33 28.85 6.93
CA MET A 771 -4.76 28.62 7.07
C MET A 771 -5.28 29.02 8.44
N ILE A 772 -4.55 28.69 9.52
CA ILE A 772 -4.90 29.12 10.89
C ILE A 772 -4.91 30.65 10.99
N ALA A 773 -3.88 31.32 10.48
CA ALA A 773 -3.73 32.77 10.58
C ALA A 773 -4.81 33.53 9.79
N GLN A 774 -5.16 33.08 8.59
CA GLN A 774 -6.11 33.78 7.71
C GLN A 774 -7.59 33.46 7.97
N ASN A 775 -7.87 32.35 8.68
CA ASN A 775 -9.24 31.88 8.91
C ASN A 775 -10.09 32.83 9.78
N ASN A 776 -9.48 33.57 10.71
CA ASN A 776 -10.18 34.45 11.68
C ASN A 776 -11.37 33.74 12.38
N TRP A 777 -11.20 32.45 12.69
CA TRP A 777 -12.21 31.59 13.33
C TRP A 777 -13.53 31.40 12.55
N LYS A 778 -13.60 31.82 11.28
CA LYS A 778 -14.82 31.72 10.47
C LYS A 778 -15.18 30.27 10.15
N ARG A 779 -14.17 29.43 9.89
CA ARG A 779 -14.34 28.00 9.66
C ARG A 779 -13.76 27.21 10.84
N PRO A 780 -14.42 26.16 11.33
CA PRO A 780 -13.83 25.27 12.31
C PRO A 780 -12.57 24.59 11.74
N ILE A 781 -11.49 24.51 12.52
CA ILE A 781 -10.24 23.82 12.12
C ILE A 781 -10.11 22.58 12.99
N TYR A 782 -9.96 21.43 12.35
CA TYR A 782 -9.83 20.13 12.98
C TYR A 782 -8.55 19.41 12.53
N PHE A 783 -8.00 18.63 13.44
CA PHE A 783 -6.88 17.73 13.23
C PHE A 783 -7.36 16.31 13.52
N ALA A 784 -7.16 15.37 12.60
CA ALA A 784 -7.51 13.98 12.84
C ALA A 784 -6.72 13.44 14.05
N GLY A 785 -7.37 12.72 14.96
CA GLY A 785 -6.74 12.16 16.16
C GLY A 785 -5.70 11.07 15.88
N THR A 786 -5.55 10.68 14.62
CA THR A 786 -4.63 9.68 14.05
C THR A 786 -3.30 10.27 13.60
N LEU A 787 -3.16 11.59 13.57
CA LEU A 787 -1.92 12.26 13.18
C LEU A 787 -0.76 11.94 14.14
N ALA A 788 0.47 11.94 13.60
CA ALA A 788 1.69 11.96 14.41
C ALA A 788 1.81 13.25 15.22
N SER A 789 2.47 13.22 16.39
CA SER A 789 2.57 14.35 17.31
C SER A 789 3.10 15.63 16.66
N ASP A 790 4.10 15.51 15.80
CA ASP A 790 4.74 16.63 15.10
C ASP A 790 3.81 17.37 14.13
N ASN A 791 2.75 16.71 13.66
CA ASN A 791 1.77 17.30 12.73
C ASN A 791 0.77 18.24 13.45
N TYR A 792 0.72 18.25 14.78
CA TYR A 792 -0.14 19.16 15.54
C TYR A 792 0.51 20.53 15.79
N LEU A 793 1.76 20.74 15.34
CA LEU A 793 2.50 22.00 15.52
C LEU A 793 2.56 22.48 16.99
N ASN A 794 2.58 21.53 17.94
CA ASN A 794 2.48 21.76 19.38
C ASN A 794 1.26 22.58 19.83
N LEU A 795 0.17 22.57 19.06
CA LEU A 795 -1.07 23.28 19.38
C LEU A 795 -2.03 22.48 20.27
N ARG A 796 -1.66 21.27 20.74
CA ARG A 796 -2.58 20.37 21.47
C ARG A 796 -3.23 21.02 22.71
N GLU A 797 -2.51 21.88 23.44
CA GLU A 797 -3.09 22.63 24.59
C GLU A 797 -4.28 23.53 24.22
N TYR A 798 -4.35 23.95 22.96
CA TYR A 798 -5.43 24.76 22.40
C TYR A 798 -6.51 23.92 21.73
N MET A 799 -6.52 22.59 21.90
CA MET A 799 -7.46 21.73 21.18
C MET A 799 -8.54 21.14 22.09
N GLN A 800 -9.75 21.00 21.55
CA GLN A 800 -10.87 20.27 22.13
C GLN A 800 -11.05 18.95 21.38
N LEU A 801 -11.01 17.80 22.07
CA LEU A 801 -11.33 16.52 21.44
C LEU A 801 -12.84 16.39 21.23
N GLU A 802 -13.24 16.18 19.98
CA GLU A 802 -14.62 15.95 19.55
C GLU A 802 -14.68 14.68 18.68
N GLY A 803 -15.18 13.57 19.23
CA GLY A 803 -15.18 12.28 18.54
C GLY A 803 -13.76 11.78 18.25
N TYR A 804 -13.39 11.69 16.97
CA TYR A 804 -12.09 11.25 16.48
C TYR A 804 -11.17 12.40 16.05
N ALA A 805 -11.61 13.66 16.18
CA ALA A 805 -10.85 14.82 15.74
C ALA A 805 -10.66 15.85 16.86
N TYR A 806 -9.54 16.56 16.80
CA TYR A 806 -9.22 17.66 17.68
C TYR A 806 -9.59 18.98 17.00
N ARG A 807 -10.53 19.73 17.59
CA ARG A 807 -10.87 21.09 17.16
C ARG A 807 -9.90 22.09 17.74
N LEU A 808 -9.31 22.95 16.92
CA LEU A 808 -8.52 24.08 17.39
C LEU A 808 -9.43 25.15 18.02
N MET A 809 -9.06 25.61 19.22
CA MET A 809 -9.79 26.58 20.03
C MET A 809 -8.91 27.84 20.29
N PRO A 810 -9.51 29.03 20.45
CA PRO A 810 -8.78 30.27 20.70
C PRO A 810 -8.25 30.42 22.14
N PHE A 811 -8.31 29.37 22.95
CA PHE A 811 -7.96 29.36 24.36
C PHE A 811 -7.39 28.00 24.77
N LYS A 812 -6.73 27.97 25.93
CA LYS A 812 -6.30 26.75 26.60
C LYS A 812 -6.98 26.61 27.95
N VAL A 813 -7.11 25.37 28.43
CA VAL A 813 -7.66 25.04 29.74
C VAL A 813 -6.54 24.47 30.62
N ALA A 814 -6.61 24.69 31.93
CA ALA A 814 -5.70 24.05 32.88
C ALA A 814 -5.78 22.51 32.74
N ASP A 815 -4.64 21.82 32.86
CA ASP A 815 -4.51 20.36 32.69
C ASP A 815 -4.89 19.82 31.29
N GLY A 816 -4.97 20.70 30.28
CA GLY A 816 -5.32 20.36 28.90
C GLY A 816 -4.13 20.02 27.99
N GLU A 817 -3.02 19.51 28.52
CA GLU A 817 -1.77 19.29 27.75
C GLU A 817 -1.97 18.46 26.46
N ASP A 818 -2.88 17.48 26.50
CA ASP A 818 -3.24 16.64 25.35
C ASP A 818 -4.62 17.00 24.75
N GLY A 819 -4.96 18.29 24.79
CA GLY A 819 -6.29 18.83 24.49
C GLY A 819 -7.29 18.52 25.59
N PHE A 820 -8.38 19.29 25.69
CA PHE A 820 -9.42 19.09 26.70
C PHE A 820 -10.66 18.39 26.11
N VAL A 821 -11.54 17.87 26.99
CA VAL A 821 -12.78 17.18 26.58
C VAL A 821 -13.98 17.98 27.05
N ASN A 822 -14.85 18.37 26.12
CA ASN A 822 -16.19 18.85 26.45
C ASN A 822 -17.15 17.64 26.49
N THR A 823 -17.59 17.25 27.68
CA THR A 823 -18.34 16.00 27.87
C THR A 823 -19.68 15.97 27.15
N ASP A 824 -20.38 17.10 27.03
CA ASP A 824 -21.68 17.14 26.37
C ASP A 824 -21.55 16.96 24.84
N VAL A 825 -20.56 17.63 24.23
CA VAL A 825 -20.25 17.48 22.80
C VAL A 825 -19.75 16.06 22.51
N MET A 826 -18.76 15.61 23.27
CA MET A 826 -18.13 14.30 23.07
C MET A 826 -19.13 13.16 23.29
N TYR A 827 -19.98 13.22 24.32
CA TYR A 827 -21.04 12.25 24.57
C TYR A 827 -22.04 12.19 23.39
N GLU A 828 -22.49 13.35 22.90
CA GLU A 828 -23.42 13.38 21.76
C GLU A 828 -22.81 12.77 20.49
N LYS A 829 -21.58 13.15 20.17
CA LYS A 829 -20.88 12.65 18.98
C LYS A 829 -20.68 11.13 19.08
N MET A 830 -20.10 10.64 20.18
CA MET A 830 -19.74 9.23 20.36
C MET A 830 -20.95 8.29 20.44
N LEU A 831 -22.00 8.67 21.18
CA LEU A 831 -23.13 7.77 21.44
C LEU A 831 -24.28 7.91 20.43
N LYS A 832 -24.43 9.08 19.78
CA LYS A 832 -25.60 9.34 18.91
C LYS A 832 -25.28 9.62 17.45
N LYS A 833 -24.04 10.01 17.10
CA LYS A 833 -23.66 10.36 15.72
C LYS A 833 -22.74 9.34 15.05
N MET A 834 -22.02 8.54 15.82
CA MET A 834 -21.09 7.53 15.27
C MET A 834 -21.78 6.23 14.89
N THR A 835 -21.19 5.55 13.90
CA THR A 835 -21.64 4.27 13.35
C THR A 835 -20.63 3.16 13.67
N TRP A 836 -21.15 1.95 13.94
CA TRP A 836 -20.37 0.81 14.47
C TRP A 836 -20.78 -0.51 13.80
N ARG A 837 -21.07 -0.51 12.49
CA ARG A 837 -21.62 -1.70 11.79
C ARG A 837 -20.66 -2.87 11.93
N GLU A 838 -21.20 -4.02 12.30
CA GLU A 838 -20.49 -5.30 12.41
C GLU A 838 -19.31 -5.36 13.40
N MET A 839 -18.98 -4.26 14.10
CA MET A 839 -17.88 -4.21 15.06
C MET A 839 -18.10 -5.10 16.30
N ASN A 840 -19.36 -5.47 16.56
CA ASN A 840 -19.74 -6.42 17.60
C ASN A 840 -20.00 -7.84 17.09
N ASN A 841 -19.77 -8.11 15.81
CA ASN A 841 -19.99 -9.42 15.22
C ASN A 841 -18.71 -10.28 15.31
N PRO A 842 -18.69 -11.36 16.13
CA PRO A 842 -17.51 -12.21 16.27
C PRO A 842 -17.20 -13.04 15.02
N LYS A 843 -18.07 -13.04 14.00
CA LYS A 843 -17.82 -13.73 12.73
C LYS A 843 -17.00 -12.90 11.76
N VAL A 844 -16.91 -11.58 11.91
CA VAL A 844 -16.09 -10.75 11.04
C VAL A 844 -14.62 -10.93 11.40
N TYR A 845 -13.78 -11.05 10.38
CA TYR A 845 -12.34 -11.08 10.59
C TYR A 845 -11.82 -9.64 10.68
N TYR A 846 -11.30 -9.23 11.83
CA TYR A 846 -10.53 -8.00 11.99
C TYR A 846 -9.05 -8.37 12.14
N ASP A 847 -8.24 -8.00 11.15
CA ASP A 847 -6.80 -8.28 11.17
C ASP A 847 -6.07 -7.42 12.21
N SER A 848 -4.83 -7.79 12.52
CA SER A 848 -3.97 -7.05 13.47
C SER A 848 -3.78 -5.59 13.13
N GLU A 849 -3.75 -5.24 11.85
CA GLU A 849 -3.67 -3.84 11.41
C GLU A 849 -4.93 -3.06 11.76
N THR A 850 -6.09 -3.72 11.83
CA THR A 850 -7.35 -3.10 12.22
C THR A 850 -7.51 -3.04 13.74
N TYR A 851 -7.34 -4.17 14.44
CA TYR A 851 -7.69 -4.25 15.87
C TYR A 851 -6.61 -3.69 16.81
N LEU A 852 -5.33 -3.66 16.40
CA LEU A 852 -4.22 -3.07 17.16
C LEU A 852 -3.85 -1.66 16.69
N LYS A 853 -4.48 -1.12 15.64
CA LYS A 853 -4.17 0.22 15.13
C LYS A 853 -5.47 0.97 14.79
N VAL A 854 -5.42 1.85 13.80
CA VAL A 854 -6.58 2.60 13.30
C VAL A 854 -7.53 1.63 12.59
N PRO A 855 -8.84 1.63 12.89
CA PRO A 855 -9.57 2.65 13.65
C PRO A 855 -9.84 2.32 15.13
N ILE A 856 -9.51 1.11 15.58
CA ILE A 856 -9.93 0.61 16.90
C ILE A 856 -9.25 1.33 18.06
N ILE A 857 -7.95 1.63 17.95
CA ILE A 857 -7.24 2.41 18.97
C ILE A 857 -7.87 3.80 19.10
N THR A 858 -8.16 4.47 17.98
CA THR A 858 -8.80 5.80 17.97
C THR A 858 -10.15 5.77 18.68
N ALA A 859 -10.97 4.75 18.41
CA ALA A 859 -12.25 4.55 19.06
C ALA A 859 -12.13 4.34 20.57
N ARG A 860 -11.24 3.44 21.00
CA ARG A 860 -11.02 3.13 22.43
C ARG A 860 -10.51 4.33 23.19
N LEU A 861 -9.54 5.07 22.63
CA LEU A 861 -9.03 6.30 23.24
C LEU A 861 -10.12 7.35 23.38
N ALA A 862 -10.95 7.56 22.35
CA ALA A 862 -12.07 8.49 22.41
C ALA A 862 -13.07 8.16 23.55
N PHE A 863 -13.45 6.88 23.70
CA PHE A 863 -14.31 6.43 24.81
C PHE A 863 -13.63 6.62 26.18
N LEU A 864 -12.34 6.29 26.29
CA LEU A 864 -11.59 6.43 27.55
C LEU A 864 -11.53 7.90 27.97
N ARG A 865 -11.20 8.80 27.04
CA ARG A 865 -11.10 10.22 27.32
C ARG A 865 -12.44 10.85 27.72
N LEU A 866 -13.53 10.43 27.11
CA LEU A 866 -14.88 10.82 27.54
C LEU A 866 -15.21 10.31 28.95
N THR A 867 -14.90 9.04 29.22
CA THR A 867 -15.18 8.40 30.51
C THR A 867 -14.39 9.08 31.64
N ASP A 868 -13.09 9.30 31.43
CA ASP A 868 -12.21 9.96 32.40
C ASP A 868 -12.74 11.34 32.79
N GLN A 869 -13.09 12.15 31.80
CA GLN A 869 -13.59 13.50 32.03
C GLN A 869 -14.95 13.48 32.75
N LEU A 870 -15.87 12.57 32.40
CA LEU A 870 -17.16 12.43 33.10
C LEU A 870 -16.97 12.04 34.58
N ILE A 871 -15.99 11.19 34.89
CA ILE A 871 -15.67 10.82 36.28
C ILE A 871 -15.11 12.02 37.05
N ARG A 872 -14.19 12.78 36.46
CA ARG A 872 -13.65 14.01 37.07
C ARG A 872 -14.73 15.06 37.34
N GLU A 873 -15.75 15.13 36.49
CA GLU A 873 -16.93 15.99 36.66
C GLU A 873 -17.97 15.42 37.65
N GLY A 874 -17.73 14.24 38.24
CA GLY A 874 -18.66 13.57 39.16
C GLY A 874 -19.89 12.95 38.48
N LYS A 875 -19.95 12.92 37.14
CA LYS A 875 -21.06 12.39 36.33
C LYS A 875 -20.95 10.86 36.14
N LYS A 876 -20.87 10.11 37.24
CA LYS A 876 -20.59 8.66 37.25
C LYS A 876 -21.60 7.82 36.47
N ASP A 877 -22.90 8.16 36.52
CA ASP A 877 -23.94 7.43 35.76
C ASP A 877 -23.72 7.51 34.25
N LYS A 878 -23.40 8.71 33.74
CA LYS A 878 -23.06 8.90 32.32
C LYS A 878 -21.76 8.19 31.96
N ALA A 879 -20.75 8.22 32.84
CA ALA A 879 -19.50 7.50 32.62
C ALA A 879 -19.74 5.98 32.49
N LYS A 880 -20.60 5.40 33.34
CA LYS A 880 -21.01 4.00 33.23
C LYS A 880 -21.70 3.69 31.91
N GLU A 881 -22.63 4.56 31.48
CA GLU A 881 -23.32 4.40 30.20
C GLU A 881 -22.34 4.38 29.02
N VAL A 882 -21.33 5.27 29.03
CA VAL A 882 -20.28 5.32 27.99
C VAL A 882 -19.47 4.03 27.97
N LEU A 883 -19.04 3.51 29.13
CA LEU A 883 -18.31 2.24 29.22
C LEU A 883 -19.14 1.04 28.73
N ASP A 884 -20.41 0.97 29.15
CA ASP A 884 -21.33 -0.09 28.73
C ASP A 884 -21.61 -0.02 27.23
N TYR A 885 -21.76 1.19 26.69
CA TYR A 885 -21.88 1.42 25.26
C TYR A 885 -20.62 0.94 24.51
N ALA A 886 -19.42 1.32 24.98
CA ALA A 886 -18.16 0.92 24.39
C ALA A 886 -18.01 -0.61 24.35
N ASN A 887 -18.33 -1.31 25.44
CA ASN A 887 -18.29 -2.78 25.47
C ASN A 887 -19.38 -3.43 24.62
N ARG A 888 -20.50 -2.75 24.36
CA ARG A 888 -21.54 -3.23 23.46
C ARG A 888 -21.14 -3.13 21.98
N VAL A 889 -20.45 -2.05 21.60
CA VAL A 889 -20.05 -1.81 20.20
C VAL A 889 -18.69 -2.41 19.85
N LEU A 890 -17.79 -2.57 20.83
CA LEU A 890 -16.45 -3.14 20.70
C LEU A 890 -16.21 -4.29 21.72
N PRO A 891 -17.05 -5.34 21.74
CA PRO A 891 -16.91 -6.45 22.70
C PRO A 891 -15.67 -7.31 22.42
N ASP A 892 -15.04 -7.86 23.47
CA ASP A 892 -13.87 -8.75 23.37
C ASP A 892 -14.07 -9.95 22.43
N ALA A 893 -15.31 -10.46 22.34
CA ALA A 893 -15.64 -11.60 21.48
C ALA A 893 -15.45 -11.30 19.99
N ALA A 894 -15.60 -10.04 19.57
CA ALA A 894 -15.40 -9.61 18.19
C ALA A 894 -14.05 -8.90 18.01
N ILE A 895 -13.71 -8.02 18.94
CA ILE A 895 -12.50 -7.21 18.93
C ILE A 895 -11.81 -7.39 20.29
N PRO A 896 -10.78 -8.25 20.37
CA PRO A 896 -10.13 -8.59 21.63
C PRO A 896 -9.70 -7.35 22.43
N TYR A 897 -9.86 -7.40 23.75
CA TYR A 897 -9.34 -6.39 24.67
C TYR A 897 -7.83 -6.25 24.50
N ASP A 898 -7.40 -5.03 24.25
CA ASP A 898 -6.00 -4.63 24.14
C ASP A 898 -5.51 -4.02 25.47
N GLN A 899 -4.33 -3.42 25.42
CA GLN A 899 -3.72 -2.73 26.55
C GLN A 899 -4.53 -1.55 27.09
N LEU A 900 -5.33 -0.87 26.27
CA LEU A 900 -6.14 0.29 26.65
C LEU A 900 -7.34 -0.13 27.49
N CYS A 901 -7.87 -1.34 27.26
CA CYS A 901 -8.98 -1.91 28.02
C CYS A 901 -8.63 -2.22 29.49
N THR A 902 -7.35 -2.21 29.88
CA THR A 902 -6.97 -2.26 31.31
C THR A 902 -7.55 -1.08 32.10
N ASN A 903 -7.71 0.08 31.47
CA ASN A 903 -8.35 1.25 32.06
C ASN A 903 -9.86 1.04 32.27
N TYR A 904 -10.53 0.16 31.50
CA TYR A 904 -11.94 -0.15 31.75
C TYR A 904 -12.14 -0.79 33.12
N VAL A 905 -11.20 -1.62 33.56
CA VAL A 905 -11.24 -2.22 34.91
C VAL A 905 -11.22 -1.12 35.98
N MET A 906 -10.31 -0.15 35.85
CA MET A 906 -10.24 1.00 36.76
C MET A 906 -11.54 1.79 36.75
N TYR A 907 -12.04 2.19 35.58
CA TYR A 907 -13.22 3.03 35.49
C TYR A 907 -14.50 2.32 35.92
N TYR A 908 -14.62 1.01 35.73
CA TYR A 908 -15.76 0.25 36.27
C TYR A 908 -15.78 0.22 37.80
N PHE A 909 -14.63 0.17 38.47
CA PHE A 909 -14.59 0.36 39.93
C PHE A 909 -15.02 1.78 40.32
N GLU A 910 -14.53 2.81 39.62
CA GLU A 910 -14.84 4.21 39.91
C GLU A 910 -16.34 4.55 39.77
N VAL A 911 -17.03 3.93 38.82
CA VAL A 911 -18.48 4.08 38.62
C VAL A 911 -19.32 3.10 39.45
N GLY A 912 -18.70 2.28 40.30
CA GLY A 912 -19.40 1.40 41.24
C GLY A 912 -19.90 0.07 40.69
N ASP A 913 -19.29 -0.46 39.62
CA ASP A 913 -19.59 -1.79 39.04
C ASP A 913 -18.39 -2.76 39.14
N PRO A 914 -18.06 -3.23 40.37
CA PRO A 914 -16.92 -4.12 40.60
C PRO A 914 -17.08 -5.48 39.91
N LYS A 915 -18.33 -5.93 39.68
CA LYS A 915 -18.59 -7.18 38.99
C LYS A 915 -18.06 -7.10 37.55
N LYS A 916 -18.42 -6.03 36.83
CA LYS A 916 -17.96 -5.86 35.45
C LYS A 916 -16.45 -5.65 35.36
N ALA A 917 -15.88 -4.88 36.30
CA ALA A 917 -14.44 -4.71 36.42
C ALA A 917 -13.71 -6.06 36.53
N MET A 918 -14.18 -6.95 37.40
CA MET A 918 -13.56 -8.25 37.62
C MET A 918 -13.75 -9.22 36.45
N GLU A 919 -14.88 -9.18 35.73
CA GLU A 919 -15.08 -9.96 34.50
C GLU A 919 -14.02 -9.61 33.44
N ILE A 920 -13.78 -8.31 33.21
CA ILE A 920 -12.79 -7.83 32.24
C ILE A 920 -11.36 -8.14 32.71
N ALA A 921 -11.08 -7.92 34.00
CA ALA A 921 -9.79 -8.21 34.61
C ALA A 921 -9.39 -9.69 34.41
N GLU A 922 -10.31 -10.62 34.62
CA GLU A 922 -10.03 -12.06 34.46
C GLU A 922 -9.73 -12.42 33.00
N VAL A 923 -10.44 -11.83 32.04
CA VAL A 923 -10.18 -12.06 30.60
C VAL A 923 -8.77 -11.59 30.21
N ILE A 924 -8.42 -10.35 30.58
CA ILE A 924 -7.13 -9.76 30.24
C ILE A 924 -5.97 -10.50 30.92
N THR A 925 -6.10 -10.81 32.21
CA THR A 925 -5.02 -11.45 32.99
C THR A 925 -4.82 -12.91 32.62
N LYS A 926 -5.89 -13.65 32.29
CA LYS A 926 -5.77 -15.01 31.75
C LYS A 926 -5.02 -15.03 30.43
N ARG A 927 -5.38 -14.14 29.49
CA ARG A 927 -4.70 -14.01 28.20
C ARG A 927 -3.23 -13.62 28.38
N ALA A 928 -2.93 -12.75 29.34
CA ALA A 928 -1.56 -12.37 29.69
C ALA A 928 -0.74 -13.54 30.24
N ASP A 929 -1.29 -14.38 31.14
CA ASP A 929 -0.59 -15.59 31.65
C ASP A 929 -0.26 -16.57 30.51
N GLU A 930 -1.23 -16.81 29.62
CA GLU A 930 -1.08 -17.70 28.45
C GLU A 930 -0.04 -17.16 27.45
N ASN A 931 -0.10 -15.86 27.13
CA ASN A 931 0.86 -15.22 26.24
C ASN A 931 2.28 -15.26 26.83
N LEU A 932 2.45 -14.92 28.12
CA LEU A 932 3.76 -14.97 28.78
C LEU A 932 4.32 -16.38 28.82
N ALA A 933 3.49 -17.39 29.11
CA ALA A 933 3.92 -18.79 29.11
C ALA A 933 4.53 -19.20 27.77
N TYR A 934 3.96 -18.73 26.65
CA TYR A 934 4.42 -19.05 25.31
C TYR A 934 5.60 -18.18 24.85
N PHE A 935 5.48 -16.85 24.94
CA PHE A 935 6.47 -15.93 24.40
C PHE A 935 7.76 -15.88 25.21
N THR A 936 7.73 -16.14 26.53
CA THR A 936 8.97 -16.31 27.31
C THR A 936 9.77 -17.53 26.85
N GLU A 937 9.13 -18.64 26.47
CA GLU A 937 9.85 -19.78 25.88
C GLU A 937 10.47 -19.42 24.52
N LYS A 938 9.72 -18.68 23.68
CA LYS A 938 10.19 -18.24 22.36
C LYS A 938 11.25 -17.12 22.44
N ALA A 939 11.29 -16.32 23.51
CA ALA A 939 12.37 -15.36 23.73
C ALA A 939 13.70 -16.07 24.02
N ASN A 940 13.64 -17.19 24.74
CA ASN A 940 14.82 -17.97 25.13
C ASN A 940 15.37 -18.88 24.01
N ARG A 941 14.70 -18.95 22.86
CA ARG A 941 15.11 -19.75 21.70
C ARG A 941 14.92 -18.95 20.42
N THR A 942 15.93 -18.87 19.56
CA THR A 942 15.78 -18.24 18.24
C THR A 942 14.62 -18.88 17.47
N SER A 943 13.57 -18.10 17.19
CA SER A 943 12.38 -18.55 16.46
C SER A 943 12.33 -17.91 15.09
N ALA A 944 12.15 -18.71 14.05
CA ALA A 944 11.88 -18.20 12.70
C ALA A 944 10.43 -17.69 12.55
N GLU A 945 9.54 -18.00 13.49
CA GLU A 945 8.10 -17.69 13.40
C GLU A 945 7.75 -16.25 13.80
N TRP A 946 8.59 -15.64 14.65
CA TRP A 946 8.33 -14.35 15.28
C TRP A 946 9.58 -13.47 15.23
N MET A 947 9.40 -12.19 14.91
CA MET A 947 10.45 -11.21 15.10
C MET A 947 10.73 -11.01 16.60
N PRO A 948 12.01 -10.82 16.99
CA PRO A 948 12.38 -10.56 18.39
C PRO A 948 11.57 -9.40 19.01
N ASP A 949 11.39 -8.31 18.26
CA ASP A 949 10.66 -7.13 18.72
C ASP A 949 9.19 -7.45 19.03
N ASN A 950 8.53 -8.27 18.20
CA ASN A 950 7.16 -8.71 18.45
C ASN A 950 7.07 -9.55 19.73
N VAL A 951 8.01 -10.48 19.92
CA VAL A 951 8.06 -11.33 21.14
C VAL A 951 8.22 -10.46 22.38
N GLN A 952 9.16 -9.51 22.33
CA GLN A 952 9.40 -8.57 23.41
C GLN A 952 8.16 -7.72 23.69
N GLN A 953 7.52 -7.18 22.67
CA GLN A 953 6.30 -6.38 22.81
C GLN A 953 5.16 -7.16 23.47
N PHE A 954 4.94 -8.43 23.09
CA PHE A 954 3.92 -9.27 23.74
C PHE A 954 4.21 -9.53 25.21
N ILE A 955 5.47 -9.73 25.57
CA ILE A 955 5.90 -9.91 26.96
C ILE A 955 5.66 -8.63 27.75
N GLU A 956 6.15 -7.49 27.25
CA GLU A 956 6.03 -6.19 27.91
C GLU A 956 4.57 -5.79 28.14
N ILE A 957 3.72 -5.92 27.12
CA ILE A 957 2.28 -5.62 27.24
C ILE A 957 1.61 -6.54 28.27
N SER A 958 1.92 -7.84 28.24
CA SER A 958 1.28 -8.81 29.15
C SER A 958 1.70 -8.57 30.61
N LEU A 959 2.99 -8.30 30.86
CA LEU A 959 3.49 -7.92 32.18
C LEU A 959 2.86 -6.61 32.67
N ARG A 960 2.79 -5.59 31.79
CA ARG A 960 2.17 -4.31 32.11
C ARG A 960 0.69 -4.47 32.49
N ASN A 961 -0.06 -5.26 31.73
CA ASN A 961 -1.47 -5.52 31.99
C ASN A 961 -1.68 -6.16 33.37
N LEU A 962 -0.87 -7.18 33.73
CA LEU A 962 -0.91 -7.82 35.05
C LEU A 962 -0.60 -6.82 36.17
N GLN A 963 0.43 -5.99 36.00
CA GLN A 963 0.83 -5.00 37.00
C GLN A 963 -0.25 -3.92 37.21
N ILE A 964 -0.82 -3.38 36.13
CA ILE A 964 -1.89 -2.38 36.20
C ILE A 964 -3.12 -2.97 36.90
N ILE A 965 -3.58 -4.15 36.47
CA ILE A 965 -4.79 -4.78 37.02
C ILE A 965 -4.58 -5.15 38.49
N SER A 966 -3.41 -5.69 38.86
CA SER A 966 -3.09 -5.99 40.27
C SER A 966 -3.17 -4.74 41.14
N ASN A 967 -2.55 -3.64 40.70
CA ASN A 967 -2.58 -2.36 41.41
C ASN A 967 -4.01 -1.80 41.55
N VAL A 968 -4.80 -1.87 40.49
CA VAL A 968 -6.21 -1.43 40.49
C VAL A 968 -7.04 -2.27 41.47
N CYS A 969 -6.91 -3.60 41.44
CA CYS A 969 -7.59 -4.50 42.37
C CYS A 969 -7.21 -4.19 43.84
N ASN A 970 -5.93 -3.97 44.11
CA ASN A 970 -5.44 -3.67 45.46
C ASN A 970 -6.03 -2.34 45.99
N ARG A 971 -6.03 -1.28 45.17
CA ARG A 971 -6.60 0.02 45.53
C ARG A 971 -8.11 -0.02 45.78
N ASN A 972 -8.81 -1.00 45.20
CA ASN A 972 -10.27 -1.14 45.28
C ASN A 972 -10.72 -2.31 46.20
N GLY A 973 -9.87 -2.74 47.14
CA GLY A 973 -10.22 -3.73 48.16
C GLY A 973 -10.38 -5.18 47.65
N GLN A 974 -9.89 -5.50 46.45
CA GLN A 974 -9.92 -6.84 45.85
C GLN A 974 -8.60 -7.59 46.11
N GLU A 975 -8.20 -7.73 47.38
CA GLU A 975 -6.88 -8.26 47.77
C GLU A 975 -6.57 -9.65 47.23
N ALA A 976 -7.56 -10.55 47.23
CA ALA A 976 -7.37 -11.93 46.75
C ALA A 976 -7.04 -11.95 45.25
N ALA A 977 -7.72 -11.11 44.45
CA ALA A 977 -7.45 -10.98 43.04
C ALA A 977 -6.09 -10.31 42.78
N ALA A 978 -5.76 -9.25 43.52
CA ALA A 978 -4.46 -8.58 43.42
C ALA A 978 -3.30 -9.56 43.67
N LYS A 979 -3.35 -10.32 44.78
CA LYS A 979 -2.36 -11.35 45.09
C LYS A 979 -2.27 -12.45 44.03
N LYS A 980 -3.41 -12.86 43.45
CA LYS A 980 -3.44 -13.82 42.33
C LYS A 980 -2.68 -13.28 41.12
N TYR A 981 -2.99 -12.06 40.69
CA TYR A 981 -2.38 -11.46 39.49
C TYR A 981 -0.90 -11.10 39.69
N GLU A 982 -0.52 -10.64 40.89
CA GLU A 982 0.87 -10.44 41.29
C GLU A 982 1.66 -11.75 41.31
N ALA A 983 1.07 -12.85 41.79
CA ALA A 983 1.71 -14.16 41.74
C ALA A 983 1.98 -14.64 40.30
N ILE A 984 1.04 -14.37 39.37
CA ILE A 984 1.22 -14.66 37.94
C ILE A 984 2.35 -13.79 37.35
N TYR A 985 2.37 -12.49 37.67
CA TYR A 985 3.45 -11.59 37.25
C TYR A 985 4.81 -12.11 37.72
N ASN A 986 4.96 -12.38 39.02
CA ASN A 986 6.21 -12.84 39.63
C ASN A 986 6.67 -14.20 39.06
N LYS A 987 5.73 -15.11 38.79
CA LYS A 987 5.99 -16.41 38.14
C LYS A 987 6.67 -16.25 36.78
N HIS A 988 6.23 -15.29 35.95
CA HIS A 988 6.80 -15.08 34.61
C HIS A 988 8.02 -14.16 34.62
N TYR A 989 7.99 -13.10 35.42
CA TYR A 989 9.13 -12.18 35.55
C TYR A 989 10.40 -12.93 36.00
N SER A 990 10.29 -13.81 36.99
CA SER A 990 11.42 -14.63 37.45
C SER A 990 11.95 -15.64 36.41
N ARG A 991 11.17 -16.00 35.38
CA ARG A 991 11.61 -16.84 34.26
C ARG A 991 12.38 -16.06 33.20
N LEU A 992 12.12 -14.76 33.08
CA LEU A 992 12.84 -13.86 32.17
C LEU A 992 14.17 -13.40 32.76
N SER A 993 14.28 -13.34 34.10
CA SER A 993 15.52 -13.00 34.80
C SER A 993 16.56 -14.13 34.88
N ARG A 994 16.28 -15.29 34.29
CA ARG A 994 17.16 -16.48 34.24
C ARG A 994 17.61 -16.71 32.81
#